data_AF-A0A6P5AH08-F1
#
_entry.id   AF-A0A6P5AH08-F1
#
_cell.length_a   1.000
_cell.length_b   1.000
_cell.length_c   1.000
_cell.angle_alpha   90.00
_cell.angle_beta   90.00
_cell.angle_gamma   90.00
#
_symmetry.space_group_name_H-M   'P 1'
#
loop_
_entity.id
_entity.type
_entity.pdbx_description
1 polymer ?
#
loop_
_entity_poly.entity_id
_entity_poly.type
_entity_poly.pdbx_seq_one_letter_code
_entity_poly.pdbx_strand_id
1 'polypeptide(L)'
;MEWQPDPAGLQQILQLLKESQSPDTETQRAVQQKLESLNQYPDFNNYLIYVLTKLKSEDEPTRSLSGLILKNNVKAHYTNFPAQVTDFVKKECLANIGDPSPLIRATIGILITTIASKGELQNWPELLPHLCSLLDSNDYNTCEGAFGALQKVCEDSAELLDCDALNRPLNTMIPKFLQYFKHTSAKIRSHAIACVNQFIISRTQALMVHIDVFIENLFALANDEDPEVRKNVCRALVMLQEVRMDRLIPHMHNIVEYMLLRTQDGDETVALEACEFWLTLAEQPICKEVLSGYLDRVIPVLVNNTRYSEIDIILLKGDVEEDEQIPDREEDIRPRFHKAKTHTTSEEQDGQESSDLDDDDDGQESSDLDDDDALSDWNLRKCSAAALDVLANVFRDDLLPNLLPILKETLFHPDWEAKESGILVLGAIAEGCMNGMVQHLPDLVPFLIKSLSEKKALVRSITCWTLSRYAHWIVQQQHELYLKPLMTELLKRVLDTNKRVQEAACSAFATLEEEACTELVPYLGYILETLVYAFNKYQHKNLLILYDAIGTLADSVGNHLNKAEYINMLMPPLIAKWNSLRDEDKDLFPLLECLSSVATALQSGFLPYSEPVYQRCVNLVQQNLQQSMAALAQPDQFEPPDKDFMIVALDLLSGLAEGLNEQIEPLVSSSNILTLLFQCMQDKMPEVRQSSFALLGDLTKACFQHVKPCIADFMPILGANLNPEFISVCNNATWAIGEISIQMGADMQPYVALVLNQLVDIINRPGTPKTLLENTAITIGRLGYVCPQEVAPMLQQFIRPWCTSLRNIRDNEEKDSAFRGICSMIHVNPGGVVQDFIFFCDAVASWVNPKEDLKEMFFRILHGFKNQVGEENWRRFSDQFPLPLKERLSTQYGV
;
A
#
# COMPACT_ATOMS: atom_id res chain seq x y z
N MET A 1 -10.68 13.24 54.12
CA MET A 1 -10.97 11.90 54.69
C MET A 1 -10.62 10.89 53.61
N GLU A 2 -9.94 9.81 53.95
CA GLU A 2 -9.72 8.72 52.97
C GLU A 2 -11.04 8.01 52.71
N TRP A 3 -11.34 7.72 51.44
CA TRP A 3 -12.53 6.98 51.03
C TRP A 3 -12.51 5.58 51.67
N GLN A 4 -13.69 5.08 52.06
CA GLN A 4 -13.87 3.74 52.64
C GLN A 4 -15.13 3.11 52.04
N PRO A 5 -15.09 1.82 51.66
CA PRO A 5 -16.25 1.16 51.10
C PRO A 5 -17.35 0.96 52.15
N ASP A 6 -18.61 1.11 51.74
CA ASP A 6 -19.73 0.60 52.53
C ASP A 6 -19.76 -0.94 52.43
N PRO A 7 -19.82 -1.68 53.55
CA PRO A 7 -19.79 -3.14 53.52
C PRO A 7 -20.91 -3.78 52.67
N ALA A 8 -22.11 -3.20 52.64
CA ALA A 8 -23.21 -3.72 51.84
C ALA A 8 -22.97 -3.47 50.34
N GLY A 9 -22.51 -2.27 49.98
CA GLY A 9 -22.10 -1.95 48.61
C GLY A 9 -20.96 -2.85 48.10
N LEU A 10 -19.95 -3.08 48.93
CA LEU A 10 -18.83 -3.97 48.58
C LEU A 10 -19.30 -5.40 48.31
N GLN A 11 -20.21 -5.93 49.14
CA GLN A 11 -20.77 -7.27 48.95
C GLN A 11 -21.54 -7.39 47.63
N GLN A 12 -22.29 -6.36 47.24
CA GLN A 12 -23.02 -6.35 45.97
C GLN A 12 -22.07 -6.36 44.76
N ILE A 13 -20.98 -5.60 44.82
CA ILE A 13 -19.99 -5.55 43.74
C ILE A 13 -19.24 -6.87 43.63
N LEU A 14 -18.88 -7.49 44.76
CA LEU A 14 -18.26 -8.82 44.75
C LEU A 14 -19.18 -9.89 44.17
N GLN A 15 -20.47 -9.83 44.49
CA GLN A 15 -21.45 -10.72 43.88
C GLN A 15 -21.53 -10.50 42.37
N LEU A 16 -21.57 -9.25 41.91
CA LEU A 16 -21.59 -8.91 40.49
C LEU A 16 -20.34 -9.40 39.75
N LEU A 17 -19.16 -9.24 40.34
CA LEU A 17 -17.90 -9.73 39.77
C LEU A 17 -17.87 -11.26 39.69
N LYS A 18 -18.42 -11.97 40.68
CA LYS A 18 -18.55 -13.43 40.63
C LYS A 18 -19.57 -13.88 39.58
N GLU A 19 -20.70 -13.19 39.46
CA GLU A 19 -21.70 -13.43 38.41
C GLU A 19 -21.10 -13.19 37.01
N SER A 20 -20.20 -12.22 36.86
CA SER A 20 -19.53 -11.91 35.58
C SER A 20 -18.58 -13.01 35.08
N GLN A 21 -18.16 -13.91 35.97
CA GLN A 21 -17.34 -15.08 35.63
C GLN A 21 -18.18 -16.33 35.35
N SER A 22 -19.52 -16.23 35.44
CA SER A 22 -20.42 -17.34 35.15
C SER A 22 -20.31 -17.77 33.68
N PRO A 23 -20.30 -19.08 33.37
CA PRO A 23 -20.38 -19.56 31.98
C PRO A 23 -21.79 -19.41 31.38
N ASP A 24 -22.78 -19.00 32.17
CA ASP A 24 -24.17 -18.85 31.74
C ASP A 24 -24.41 -17.52 31.00
N THR A 25 -24.88 -17.61 29.75
CA THR A 25 -25.08 -16.45 28.86
C THR A 25 -26.16 -15.48 29.38
N GLU A 26 -27.24 -15.97 29.99
CA GLU A 26 -28.28 -15.09 30.55
C GLU A 26 -27.74 -14.28 31.74
N THR A 27 -26.97 -14.93 32.61
CA THR A 27 -26.28 -14.28 33.73
C THR A 27 -25.30 -13.22 33.22
N GLN A 28 -24.48 -13.52 32.22
CA GLN A 28 -23.54 -12.54 31.64
C GLN A 28 -24.26 -11.32 31.05
N ARG A 29 -25.38 -11.53 30.34
CA ARG A 29 -26.20 -10.42 29.79
C ARG A 29 -26.80 -9.56 30.89
N ALA A 30 -27.31 -10.18 31.96
CA ALA A 30 -27.86 -9.46 33.11
C ALA A 30 -26.77 -8.67 33.86
N VAL A 31 -25.57 -9.23 33.99
CA VAL A 31 -24.40 -8.56 34.57
C VAL A 31 -24.00 -7.35 33.73
N GLN A 32 -23.95 -7.48 32.41
CA GLN A 32 -23.58 -6.39 31.51
C GLN A 32 -24.52 -5.19 31.67
N GLN A 33 -25.84 -5.42 31.70
CA GLN A 33 -26.84 -4.38 31.94
C GLN A 33 -26.67 -3.71 33.32
N LYS A 34 -26.36 -4.50 34.35
CA LYS A 34 -26.08 -3.96 35.70
C LYS A 34 -24.81 -3.11 35.69
N LEU A 35 -23.73 -3.56 35.03
CA LEU A 35 -22.47 -2.81 34.92
C LEU A 35 -22.67 -1.47 34.22
N GLU A 36 -23.42 -1.44 33.11
CA GLU A 36 -23.77 -0.19 32.40
C GLU A 36 -24.53 0.79 33.30
N SER A 37 -25.45 0.31 34.13
CA SER A 37 -26.15 1.16 35.09
C SER A 37 -25.24 1.70 36.21
N LEU A 38 -24.31 0.88 36.70
CA LEU A 38 -23.37 1.25 37.77
C LEU A 38 -22.29 2.20 37.30
N ASN A 39 -21.91 2.14 36.02
CA ASN A 39 -20.94 3.04 35.39
C ASN A 39 -21.38 4.52 35.41
N GLN A 40 -22.68 4.78 35.58
CA GLN A 40 -23.21 6.14 35.75
C GLN A 40 -22.85 6.76 37.12
N TYR A 41 -22.43 5.96 38.09
CA TYR A 41 -22.09 6.40 39.44
C TYR A 41 -20.57 6.46 39.61
N PRO A 42 -19.96 7.65 39.76
CA PRO A 42 -18.51 7.76 39.87
C PRO A 42 -17.89 6.97 41.03
N ASP A 43 -18.64 6.80 42.12
CA ASP A 43 -18.21 6.06 43.31
C ASP A 43 -18.01 4.56 43.03
N PHE A 44 -18.67 4.00 42.01
CA PHE A 44 -18.46 2.62 41.57
C PHE A 44 -16.99 2.34 41.23
N ASN A 45 -16.31 3.32 40.61
CA ASN A 45 -14.90 3.19 40.25
C ASN A 45 -13.98 3.11 41.49
N ASN A 46 -14.36 3.73 42.61
CA ASN A 46 -13.63 3.60 43.88
C ASN A 46 -13.70 2.17 44.43
N TYR A 47 -14.86 1.52 44.32
CA TYR A 47 -14.99 0.11 44.70
C TYR A 47 -14.16 -0.81 43.81
N LEU A 48 -14.13 -0.56 42.49
CA LEU A 48 -13.34 -1.39 41.58
C LEU A 48 -11.84 -1.34 41.90
N ILE A 49 -11.28 -0.14 42.09
CA ILE A 49 -9.86 -0.03 42.48
C ILE A 49 -9.59 -0.62 43.87
N TYR A 50 -10.54 -0.49 44.80
CA TYR A 50 -10.42 -1.07 46.14
C TYR A 50 -10.39 -2.61 46.11
N VAL A 51 -11.24 -3.25 45.30
CA VAL A 51 -11.24 -4.71 45.11
C VAL A 51 -9.90 -5.16 44.52
N LEU A 52 -9.41 -4.48 43.48
CA LEU A 52 -8.12 -4.79 42.85
C LEU A 52 -6.95 -4.72 43.86
N THR A 53 -6.89 -3.65 44.64
CA THR A 53 -5.68 -3.27 45.40
C THR A 53 -5.72 -3.65 46.87
N LYS A 54 -6.84 -3.47 47.58
CA LYS A 54 -6.92 -3.66 49.05
C LYS A 54 -7.47 -5.02 49.45
N LEU A 55 -8.38 -5.59 48.67
CA LEU A 55 -9.12 -6.79 49.06
C LEU A 55 -8.34 -8.08 48.77
N LYS A 56 -7.21 -8.28 49.46
CA LYS A 56 -6.31 -9.44 49.29
C LYS A 56 -6.95 -10.79 49.69
N SER A 57 -8.15 -10.78 50.27
CA SER A 57 -8.92 -11.99 50.60
C SER A 57 -9.62 -12.62 49.40
N GLU A 58 -9.86 -11.87 48.33
CA GLU A 58 -10.44 -12.40 47.09
C GLU A 58 -9.33 -12.94 46.17
N ASP A 59 -9.73 -13.84 45.26
CA ASP A 59 -8.80 -14.45 44.32
C ASP A 59 -8.27 -13.47 43.25
N GLU A 60 -7.16 -13.84 42.63
CA GLU A 60 -6.48 -12.99 41.64
C GLU A 60 -7.34 -12.71 40.39
N PRO A 61 -8.09 -13.68 39.82
CA PRO A 61 -8.97 -13.41 38.68
C PRO A 61 -10.06 -12.38 38.98
N THR A 62 -10.70 -12.44 40.16
CA THR A 62 -11.74 -11.48 40.55
C THR A 62 -11.16 -10.08 40.75
N ARG A 63 -10.01 -9.99 41.42
CA ARG A 63 -9.30 -8.72 41.61
C ARG A 63 -8.89 -8.12 40.28
N SER A 64 -8.31 -8.91 39.38
CA SER A 64 -7.88 -8.48 38.06
C SER A 64 -9.06 -8.03 37.18
N LEU A 65 -10.14 -8.80 37.14
CA LEU A 65 -11.36 -8.47 36.39
C LEU A 65 -11.95 -7.12 36.84
N SER A 66 -11.95 -6.87 38.15
CA SER A 66 -12.37 -5.57 38.69
C SER A 66 -11.53 -4.41 38.13
N GLY A 67 -10.21 -4.60 38.03
CA GLY A 67 -9.31 -3.64 37.39
C GLY A 67 -9.54 -3.47 35.89
N LEU A 68 -9.86 -4.54 35.16
CA LEU A 68 -10.15 -4.46 33.72
C LEU A 68 -11.48 -3.76 33.42
N ILE A 69 -12.50 -3.94 34.25
CA ILE A 69 -13.75 -3.16 34.16
C ILE A 69 -13.45 -1.68 34.41
N LEU A 70 -12.66 -1.36 35.43
CA LEU A 70 -12.22 0.01 35.69
C LEU A 70 -11.45 0.60 34.49
N LYS A 71 -10.59 -0.19 33.83
CA LYS A 71 -9.88 0.23 32.62
C LYS A 71 -10.86 0.64 31.52
N ASN A 72 -11.90 -0.14 31.28
CA ASN A 72 -12.91 0.17 30.28
C ASN A 72 -13.69 1.45 30.64
N ASN A 73 -13.99 1.64 31.92
CA ASN A 73 -14.65 2.86 32.41
C ASN A 73 -13.78 4.10 32.23
N VAL A 74 -12.47 4.01 32.52
CA VAL A 74 -11.50 5.07 32.21
C VAL A 74 -11.51 5.34 30.70
N LYS A 75 -11.44 4.30 29.86
CA LYS A 75 -11.43 4.48 28.40
C LYS A 75 -12.65 5.25 27.87
N ALA A 76 -13.84 4.97 28.41
CA ALA A 76 -15.11 5.51 27.92
C ALA A 76 -15.54 6.83 28.60
N HIS A 77 -15.20 7.04 29.88
CA HIS A 77 -15.85 8.05 30.72
C HIS A 77 -14.89 8.89 31.56
N TYR A 78 -13.58 8.83 31.31
CA TYR A 78 -12.58 9.53 32.15
C TYR A 78 -12.86 11.03 32.32
N THR A 79 -13.33 11.73 31.29
CA THR A 79 -13.68 13.16 31.35
C THR A 79 -14.79 13.48 32.34
N ASN A 80 -15.64 12.50 32.66
CA ASN A 80 -16.73 12.63 33.62
C ASN A 80 -16.31 12.24 35.06
N PHE A 81 -15.08 11.78 35.26
CA PHE A 81 -14.63 11.35 36.58
C PHE A 81 -14.40 12.57 37.50
N PRO A 82 -14.98 12.59 38.71
CA PRO A 82 -14.65 13.60 39.70
C PRO A 82 -13.17 13.49 40.10
N ALA A 83 -12.50 14.63 40.30
CA ALA A 83 -11.09 14.68 40.67
C ALA A 83 -10.74 13.79 41.88
N GLN A 84 -11.63 13.72 42.87
CA GLN A 84 -11.42 12.87 44.06
C GLN A 84 -11.34 11.37 43.75
N VAL A 85 -12.13 10.89 42.78
CA VAL A 85 -12.10 9.49 42.31
C VAL A 85 -10.81 9.25 41.54
N THR A 86 -10.47 10.15 40.63
CA THR A 86 -9.25 10.07 39.83
C THR A 86 -8.00 10.04 40.72
N ASP A 87 -7.89 10.94 41.70
CA ASP A 87 -6.76 11.00 42.63
C ASP A 87 -6.65 9.73 43.50
N PHE A 88 -7.80 9.18 43.93
CA PHE A 88 -7.83 7.94 44.68
C PHE A 88 -7.34 6.75 43.85
N VAL A 89 -7.83 6.62 42.61
CA VAL A 89 -7.40 5.57 41.68
C VAL A 89 -5.90 5.68 41.38
N LYS A 90 -5.42 6.90 41.06
CA LYS A 90 -4.00 7.18 40.82
C LYS A 90 -3.13 6.77 42.01
N LYS A 91 -3.50 7.17 43.22
CA LYS A 91 -2.78 6.84 44.47
C LYS A 91 -2.72 5.33 44.72
N GLU A 92 -3.85 4.63 44.56
CA GLU A 92 -3.90 3.17 44.81
C GLU A 92 -3.13 2.37 43.76
N CYS A 93 -3.13 2.78 42.49
CA CYS A 93 -2.31 2.16 41.46
C CYS A 93 -0.81 2.26 41.80
N LEU A 94 -0.31 3.45 42.10
CA LEU A 94 1.11 3.66 42.41
C LEU A 94 1.54 2.92 43.70
N ALA A 95 0.69 2.89 44.72
CA ALA A 95 0.99 2.21 45.98
C ALA A 95 1.05 0.67 45.87
N ASN A 96 0.43 0.08 44.84
CA ASN A 96 0.30 -1.38 44.69
C ASN A 96 1.00 -1.92 43.43
N ILE A 97 1.82 -1.11 42.77
CA ILE A 97 2.53 -1.52 41.55
C ILE A 97 3.48 -2.71 41.78
N GLY A 98 3.94 -2.92 43.01
CA GLY A 98 4.74 -4.07 43.45
C GLY A 98 3.95 -5.23 44.05
N ASP A 99 2.67 -5.43 43.67
CA ASP A 99 1.87 -6.57 44.16
C ASP A 99 2.60 -7.92 43.91
N PRO A 100 2.57 -8.89 44.83
CA PRO A 100 3.23 -10.19 44.62
C PRO A 100 2.72 -10.97 43.40
N SER A 101 1.45 -10.79 43.02
CA SER A 101 0.87 -11.47 41.85
C SER A 101 1.26 -10.75 40.54
N PRO A 102 1.90 -11.45 39.59
CA PRO A 102 2.20 -10.88 38.27
C PRO A 102 0.95 -10.41 37.51
N LEU A 103 -0.17 -11.13 37.66
CA LEU A 103 -1.45 -10.76 37.03
C LEU A 103 -1.95 -9.42 37.54
N ILE A 104 -1.87 -9.20 38.86
CA ILE A 104 -2.30 -7.92 39.46
C ILE A 104 -1.37 -6.78 39.06
N ARG A 105 -0.05 -7.00 39.04
CA ARG A 105 0.91 -5.98 38.56
C ARG A 105 0.64 -5.61 37.11
N ALA A 106 0.38 -6.59 36.24
CA ALA A 106 0.03 -6.33 34.85
C ALA A 106 -1.24 -5.48 34.73
N THR A 107 -2.30 -5.81 35.47
CA THR A 107 -3.56 -5.05 35.48
C THR A 107 -3.39 -3.63 36.01
N ILE A 108 -2.60 -3.44 37.08
CA ILE A 108 -2.26 -2.10 37.59
C ILE A 108 -1.47 -1.30 36.56
N GLY A 109 -0.49 -1.91 35.89
CA GLY A 109 0.27 -1.27 34.82
C GLY A 109 -0.63 -0.82 33.66
N ILE A 110 -1.58 -1.67 33.22
CA ILE A 110 -2.58 -1.32 32.19
C ILE A 110 -3.45 -0.14 32.63
N LEU A 111 -3.88 -0.11 33.90
CA LEU A 111 -4.66 1.01 34.43
C LEU A 111 -3.85 2.31 34.43
N ILE A 112 -2.59 2.27 34.87
CA ILE A 112 -1.70 3.44 34.85
C ILE A 112 -1.57 3.99 33.43
N THR A 113 -1.31 3.12 32.44
CA THR A 113 -1.11 3.56 31.05
C THR A 113 -2.40 4.07 30.41
N THR A 114 -3.54 3.43 30.70
CA THR A 114 -4.85 3.90 30.22
C THR A 114 -5.19 5.27 30.80
N ILE A 115 -4.92 5.51 32.09
CA ILE A 115 -5.13 6.81 32.74
C ILE A 115 -4.19 7.86 32.14
N ALA A 116 -2.91 7.53 31.92
CA ALA A 116 -1.94 8.44 31.32
C ALA A 116 -2.32 8.83 29.88
N SER A 117 -2.78 7.86 29.08
CA SER A 117 -3.23 8.07 27.70
C SER A 117 -4.52 8.90 27.63
N LYS A 118 -5.57 8.48 28.34
CA LYS A 118 -6.89 9.15 28.28
C LYS A 118 -6.98 10.44 29.06
N GLY A 119 -6.20 10.56 30.12
CA GLY A 119 -6.14 11.75 30.94
C GLY A 119 -5.10 12.77 30.50
N GLU A 120 -4.33 12.47 29.45
CA GLU A 120 -3.13 13.19 29.03
C GLU A 120 -2.03 13.19 30.11
N LEU A 121 -0.81 12.82 29.72
CA LEU A 121 0.32 12.65 30.63
C LEU A 121 0.67 13.94 31.41
N GLN A 122 0.42 15.10 30.82
CA GLN A 122 0.60 16.42 31.44
C GLN A 122 -0.28 16.65 32.68
N ASN A 123 -1.43 15.98 32.77
CA ASN A 123 -2.34 16.06 33.90
C ASN A 123 -1.99 15.06 35.03
N TRP A 124 -0.85 14.37 34.91
CA TRP A 124 -0.29 13.51 35.95
C TRP A 124 1.24 13.71 36.10
N PRO A 125 1.69 14.92 36.49
CA PRO A 125 3.11 15.29 36.44
C PRO A 125 4.02 14.46 37.37
N GLU A 126 3.48 13.92 38.47
CA GLU A 126 4.22 13.09 39.41
C GLU A 126 4.42 11.64 38.94
N LEU A 127 3.74 11.19 37.87
CA LEU A 127 3.78 9.79 37.43
C LEU A 127 5.18 9.32 37.06
N LEU A 128 5.81 9.95 36.05
CA LEU A 128 7.11 9.53 35.55
C LEU A 128 8.21 9.63 36.61
N PRO A 129 8.34 10.74 37.37
CA PRO A 129 9.33 10.84 38.43
C PRO A 129 9.13 9.77 39.51
N HIS A 130 7.88 9.48 39.88
CA HIS A 130 7.58 8.46 40.88
C HIS A 130 7.93 7.05 40.38
N LEU A 131 7.49 6.66 39.18
CA LEU A 131 7.85 5.39 38.58
C LEU A 131 9.37 5.21 38.45
N CYS A 132 10.09 6.26 38.04
CA CYS A 132 11.55 6.24 37.99
C CYS A 132 12.17 6.02 39.37
N SER A 133 11.63 6.63 40.42
CA SER A 133 12.13 6.41 41.80
C SER A 133 11.87 4.99 42.30
N LEU A 134 10.77 4.36 41.88
CA LEU A 134 10.43 2.99 42.26
C LEU A 134 11.38 1.95 41.65
N LEU A 135 12.08 2.29 40.56
CA LEU A 135 13.15 1.44 40.02
C LEU A 135 14.31 1.26 41.00
N ASP A 136 14.56 2.23 41.90
CA ASP A 136 15.62 2.15 42.92
C ASP A 136 15.18 1.34 44.15
N SER A 137 13.96 0.79 44.15
CA SER A 137 13.44 -0.02 45.25
C SER A 137 14.23 -1.33 45.38
N ASN A 138 14.49 -1.73 46.63
CA ASN A 138 15.09 -3.04 46.92
C ASN A 138 14.08 -4.19 46.72
N ASP A 139 12.79 -3.90 46.59
CA ASP A 139 11.77 -4.90 46.31
C ASP A 139 11.68 -5.18 44.80
N TYR A 140 11.96 -6.43 44.44
CA TYR A 140 11.97 -6.88 43.05
C TYR A 140 10.64 -6.63 42.33
N ASN A 141 9.51 -6.94 42.99
CA ASN A 141 8.19 -6.79 42.38
C ASN A 141 7.84 -5.34 42.12
N THR A 142 8.23 -4.43 43.03
CA THR A 142 8.07 -2.99 42.86
C THR A 142 8.89 -2.47 41.67
N CYS A 143 10.17 -2.87 41.56
CA CYS A 143 11.02 -2.50 40.44
C CYS A 143 10.48 -3.04 39.11
N GLU A 144 10.09 -4.31 39.07
CA GLU A 144 9.58 -4.95 37.85
C GLU A 144 8.22 -4.39 37.43
N GLY A 145 7.30 -4.15 38.37
CA GLY A 145 6.01 -3.51 38.09
C GLY A 145 6.16 -2.07 37.58
N ALA A 146 7.10 -1.30 38.14
CA ALA A 146 7.42 0.04 37.67
C ALA A 146 8.01 0.02 36.25
N PHE A 147 8.92 -0.91 35.94
CA PHE A 147 9.42 -1.09 34.58
C PHE A 147 8.32 -1.50 33.59
N GLY A 148 7.44 -2.43 33.95
CA GLY A 148 6.33 -2.83 33.10
C GLY A 148 5.33 -1.71 32.80
N ALA A 149 5.12 -0.79 33.75
CA ALA A 149 4.32 0.42 33.51
C ALA A 149 5.08 1.43 32.62
N LEU A 150 6.37 1.66 32.88
CA LEU A 150 7.19 2.56 32.09
C LEU A 150 7.34 2.11 30.64
N GLN A 151 7.52 0.81 30.40
CA GLN A 151 7.60 0.25 29.05
C GLN A 151 6.35 0.60 28.24
N LYS A 152 5.17 0.31 28.76
CA LYS A 152 3.89 0.63 28.09
C LYS A 152 3.70 2.12 27.88
N VAL A 153 4.12 2.97 28.84
CA VAL A 153 4.08 4.43 28.65
C VAL A 153 5.04 4.87 27.55
N CYS A 154 6.21 4.23 27.42
CA CYS A 154 7.14 4.51 26.32
C CYS A 154 6.56 4.07 24.97
N GLU A 155 5.87 2.92 24.91
CA GLU A 155 5.19 2.41 23.71
C GLU A 155 4.00 3.31 23.30
N ASP A 156 3.12 3.67 24.24
CA ASP A 156 1.89 4.42 23.96
C ASP A 156 2.08 5.94 23.82
N SER A 157 3.22 6.49 24.25
CA SER A 157 3.42 7.95 24.38
C SER A 157 4.84 8.42 24.06
N ALA A 158 5.56 7.69 23.20
CA ALA A 158 6.95 8.00 22.83
C ALA A 158 7.16 9.48 22.43
N GLU A 159 6.30 10.00 21.55
CA GLU A 159 6.39 11.37 21.02
C GLU A 159 6.24 12.45 22.11
N LEU A 160 5.36 12.20 23.09
CA LEU A 160 5.11 13.16 24.18
C LEU A 160 6.29 13.24 25.15
N LEU A 161 7.06 12.17 25.28
CA LEU A 161 8.15 12.09 26.26
C LEU A 161 9.37 12.94 25.88
N ASP A 162 9.54 13.32 24.61
CA ASP A 162 10.59 14.27 24.19
C ASP A 162 10.09 15.74 24.12
N CYS A 163 8.84 15.99 24.51
CA CYS A 163 8.22 17.30 24.43
C CYS A 163 8.70 18.27 25.54
N ASP A 164 8.85 19.55 25.18
CA ASP A 164 9.16 20.64 26.11
C ASP A 164 8.08 20.81 27.20
N ALA A 165 6.81 20.51 26.89
CA ALA A 165 5.69 20.64 27.81
C ALA A 165 5.83 19.76 29.07
N LEU A 166 6.49 18.60 28.94
CA LEU A 166 6.78 17.69 30.07
C LEU A 166 8.17 17.92 30.67
N ASN A 167 8.88 18.97 30.26
CA ASN A 167 10.26 19.25 30.65
C ASN A 167 11.24 18.13 30.25
N ARG A 168 11.02 17.52 29.06
CA ARG A 168 11.89 16.49 28.44
C ARG A 168 12.31 15.37 29.42
N PRO A 169 11.36 14.58 29.94
CA PRO A 169 11.63 13.55 30.94
C PRO A 169 12.66 12.49 30.48
N LEU A 170 12.79 12.26 29.17
CA LEU A 170 13.75 11.31 28.59
C LEU A 170 15.21 11.60 28.95
N ASN A 171 15.57 12.87 29.19
CA ASN A 171 16.91 13.27 29.63
C ASN A 171 17.31 12.62 30.97
N THR A 172 16.34 12.22 31.79
CA THR A 172 16.59 11.51 33.05
C THR A 172 16.30 10.02 32.94
N MET A 173 15.27 9.64 32.19
CA MET A 173 14.82 8.25 32.06
C MET A 173 15.82 7.37 31.31
N ILE A 174 16.31 7.82 30.14
CA ILE A 174 17.19 7.00 29.29
C ILE A 174 18.51 6.64 29.99
N PRO A 175 19.26 7.59 30.58
CA PRO A 175 20.47 7.26 31.33
C PRO A 175 20.21 6.30 32.49
N LYS A 176 19.00 6.38 33.10
CA LYS A 176 18.60 5.48 34.17
C LYS A 176 18.34 4.07 33.64
N PHE A 177 17.59 3.90 32.55
CA PHE A 177 17.34 2.59 31.93
C PHE A 177 18.65 1.87 31.57
N LEU A 178 19.62 2.59 30.99
CA LEU A 178 20.93 2.02 30.61
C LEU A 178 21.68 1.39 31.80
N GLN A 179 21.43 1.81 33.04
CA GLN A 179 22.05 1.20 34.23
C GLN A 179 21.52 -0.20 34.51
N TYR A 180 20.26 -0.47 34.14
CA TYR A 180 19.58 -1.75 34.39
C TYR A 180 19.89 -2.82 33.33
N PHE A 181 20.65 -2.49 32.28
CA PHE A 181 21.15 -3.48 31.33
C PHE A 181 22.08 -4.50 32.01
N LYS A 182 22.73 -4.12 33.12
CA LYS A 182 23.60 -5.00 33.92
C LYS A 182 22.89 -5.64 35.11
N HIS A 183 21.56 -5.53 35.18
CA HIS A 183 20.79 -6.08 36.28
C HIS A 183 20.82 -7.61 36.29
N THR A 184 20.74 -8.23 37.47
CA THR A 184 20.85 -9.70 37.61
C THR A 184 19.65 -10.46 37.04
N SER A 185 18.45 -9.88 37.13
CA SER A 185 17.23 -10.43 36.53
C SER A 185 17.13 -10.12 35.03
N ALA A 186 16.98 -11.17 34.22
CA ALA A 186 16.77 -11.06 32.77
C ALA A 186 15.52 -10.26 32.40
N LYS A 187 14.43 -10.40 33.16
CA LYS A 187 13.19 -9.67 32.93
C LYS A 187 13.38 -8.15 33.04
N ILE A 188 14.17 -7.70 34.01
CA ILE A 188 14.49 -6.26 34.17
C ILE A 188 15.42 -5.78 33.04
N ARG A 189 16.39 -6.62 32.61
CA ARG A 189 17.24 -6.29 31.44
C ARG A 189 16.39 -6.12 30.18
N SER A 190 15.46 -7.04 29.92
CA SER A 190 14.51 -6.96 28.81
C SER A 190 13.68 -5.68 28.86
N HIS A 191 13.03 -5.37 29.99
CA HIS A 191 12.27 -4.12 30.12
C HIS A 191 13.11 -2.87 29.85
N ALA A 192 14.35 -2.85 30.36
CA ALA A 192 15.26 -1.72 30.15
C ALA A 192 15.60 -1.53 28.66
N ILE A 193 15.89 -2.61 27.93
CA ILE A 193 16.16 -2.55 26.48
C ILE A 193 14.89 -2.13 25.73
N ALA A 194 13.76 -2.78 26.01
CA ALA A 194 12.48 -2.50 25.35
C ALA A 194 12.04 -1.04 25.51
N CYS A 195 12.26 -0.43 26.68
CA CYS A 195 12.02 1.00 26.90
C CYS A 195 12.90 1.87 26.02
N VAL A 196 14.20 1.56 25.91
CA VAL A 196 15.15 2.35 25.10
C VAL A 196 14.86 2.22 23.61
N ASN A 197 14.44 1.03 23.15
CA ASN A 197 14.15 0.74 21.75
C ASN A 197 13.08 1.68 21.15
N GLN A 198 12.11 2.13 21.95
CA GLN A 198 11.05 3.06 21.52
C GLN A 198 11.59 4.41 21.01
N PHE A 199 12.85 4.75 21.33
CA PHE A 199 13.44 6.07 21.07
C PHE A 199 14.59 6.02 20.05
N ILE A 200 14.83 4.87 19.41
CA ILE A 200 15.90 4.71 18.42
C ILE A 200 15.53 5.40 17.11
N ILE A 201 14.43 4.98 16.49
CA ILE A 201 13.99 5.46 15.16
C ILE A 201 13.69 6.96 15.16
N SER A 202 13.07 7.46 16.24
CA SER A 202 12.76 8.89 16.42
C SER A 202 14.00 9.77 16.66
N ARG A 203 15.21 9.17 16.72
CA ARG A 203 16.48 9.86 16.94
C ARG A 203 16.46 10.78 18.16
N THR A 204 15.77 10.37 19.22
CA THR A 204 15.59 11.18 20.44
C THR A 204 16.93 11.67 20.98
N GLN A 205 17.03 12.98 21.22
CA GLN A 205 18.30 13.62 21.58
C GLN A 205 18.94 13.01 22.84
N ALA A 206 18.12 12.67 23.84
CA ALA A 206 18.57 12.03 25.06
C ALA A 206 19.28 10.68 24.79
N LEU A 207 18.78 9.87 23.86
CA LEU A 207 19.45 8.63 23.46
C LEU A 207 20.68 8.91 22.61
N MET A 208 20.60 9.85 21.66
CA MET A 208 21.70 10.15 20.74
C MET A 208 22.97 10.62 21.45
N VAL A 209 22.84 11.33 22.57
CA VAL A 209 23.97 11.74 23.43
C VAL A 209 24.60 10.54 24.16
N HIS A 210 23.83 9.51 24.45
CA HIS A 210 24.26 8.31 25.17
C HIS A 210 24.42 7.08 24.27
N ILE A 211 24.47 7.28 22.94
CA ILE A 211 24.45 6.21 21.94
C ILE A 211 25.60 5.21 22.10
N ASP A 212 26.81 5.70 22.42
CA ASP A 212 28.00 4.86 22.56
C ASP A 212 27.86 3.93 23.78
N VAL A 213 27.33 4.45 24.90
CA VAL A 213 27.05 3.65 26.11
C VAL A 213 25.95 2.62 25.86
N PHE A 214 24.95 2.97 25.05
CA PHE A 214 23.89 2.04 24.66
C PHE A 214 24.45 0.87 23.85
N ILE A 215 25.24 1.15 22.81
CA ILE A 215 25.88 0.12 21.96
C ILE A 215 26.81 -0.78 22.78
N GLU A 216 27.64 -0.20 23.65
CA GLU A 216 28.51 -0.98 24.56
C GLU A 216 27.72 -1.95 25.45
N ASN A 217 26.58 -1.50 25.99
CA ASN A 217 25.72 -2.34 26.81
C ASN A 217 24.99 -3.42 25.99
N LEU A 218 24.60 -3.14 24.75
CA LEU A 218 24.01 -4.16 23.86
C LEU A 218 25.02 -5.28 23.58
N PHE A 219 26.26 -4.94 23.26
CA PHE A 219 27.31 -5.95 23.04
C PHE A 219 27.63 -6.76 24.28
N ALA A 220 27.56 -6.16 25.47
CA ALA A 220 27.71 -6.89 26.73
C ALA A 220 26.58 -7.92 26.96
N LEU A 221 25.41 -7.73 26.35
CA LEU A 221 24.23 -8.60 26.45
C LEU A 221 24.05 -9.54 25.25
N ALA A 222 24.93 -9.50 24.25
CA ALA A 222 24.82 -10.34 23.05
C ALA A 222 24.72 -11.84 23.38
N ASN A 223 25.43 -12.30 24.42
CA ASN A 223 25.43 -13.72 24.82
C ASN A 223 24.50 -14.02 26.01
N ASP A 224 23.48 -13.21 26.26
CA ASP A 224 22.50 -13.48 27.32
C ASP A 224 21.76 -14.81 27.06
N GLU A 225 21.55 -15.60 28.11
CA GLU A 225 20.88 -16.90 28.01
C GLU A 225 19.36 -16.77 27.87
N ASP A 226 18.79 -15.62 28.25
CA ASP A 226 17.35 -15.37 28.18
C ASP A 226 16.92 -14.95 26.76
N PRO A 227 15.95 -15.66 26.13
CA PRO A 227 15.49 -15.33 24.78
C PRO A 227 14.91 -13.93 24.65
N GLU A 228 14.17 -13.45 25.65
CA GLU A 228 13.54 -12.14 25.59
C GLU A 228 14.57 -11.00 25.61
N VAL A 229 15.68 -11.19 26.33
CA VAL A 229 16.83 -10.26 26.25
C VAL A 229 17.46 -10.28 24.86
N ARG A 230 17.76 -11.47 24.32
CA ARG A 230 18.36 -11.60 22.97
C ARG A 230 17.49 -10.99 21.89
N LYS A 231 16.17 -11.24 21.94
CA LYS A 231 15.17 -10.65 21.05
C LYS A 231 15.25 -9.13 21.03
N ASN A 232 15.22 -8.51 22.20
CA ASN A 232 15.29 -7.05 22.33
C ASN A 232 16.65 -6.48 21.90
N VAL A 233 17.75 -7.23 22.07
CA VAL A 233 19.08 -6.86 21.54
C VAL A 233 19.11 -6.92 20.02
N CYS A 234 18.57 -7.97 19.40
CA CYS A 234 18.46 -8.07 17.94
C CYS A 234 17.68 -6.87 17.38
N ARG A 235 16.47 -6.63 17.90
CA ARG A 235 15.63 -5.49 17.52
C ARG A 235 16.33 -4.14 17.66
N ALA A 236 17.08 -3.95 18.76
CA ALA A 236 17.84 -2.72 18.98
C ALA A 236 18.90 -2.50 17.89
N LEU A 237 19.62 -3.55 17.50
CA LEU A 237 20.65 -3.48 16.46
C LEU A 237 20.05 -3.24 15.07
N VAL A 238 18.89 -3.83 14.75
CA VAL A 238 18.13 -3.56 13.51
C VAL A 238 17.75 -2.08 13.46
N MET A 239 17.10 -1.56 14.49
CA MET A 239 16.72 -0.13 14.53
C MET A 239 17.94 0.80 14.47
N LEU A 240 19.04 0.46 15.16
CA LEU A 240 20.27 1.25 15.11
C LEU A 240 20.90 1.29 13.72
N GLN A 241 20.70 0.25 12.93
CA GLN A 241 21.20 0.18 11.57
C GLN A 241 20.59 1.27 10.69
N GLU A 242 19.29 1.51 10.80
CA GLU A 242 18.57 2.52 10.01
C GLU A 242 18.99 3.95 10.38
N VAL A 243 19.21 4.23 11.67
CA VAL A 243 19.44 5.61 12.13
C VAL A 243 20.89 5.96 12.40
N ARG A 244 21.73 4.99 12.77
CA ARG A 244 23.10 5.19 13.28
C ARG A 244 24.10 4.15 12.76
N MET A 245 23.99 3.82 11.47
CA MET A 245 24.96 3.01 10.75
C MET A 245 26.41 3.50 10.97
N ASP A 246 26.62 4.81 11.09
CA ASP A 246 27.93 5.44 11.36
C ASP A 246 28.66 4.83 12.58
N ARG A 247 27.91 4.42 13.61
CA ARG A 247 28.45 3.83 14.84
C ARG A 247 28.55 2.31 14.79
N LEU A 248 27.79 1.65 13.92
CA LEU A 248 27.84 0.20 13.78
C LEU A 248 28.96 -0.27 12.83
N ILE A 249 29.32 0.53 11.82
CA ILE A 249 30.38 0.20 10.83
C ILE A 249 31.67 -0.36 11.47
N PRO A 250 32.26 0.24 12.53
CA PRO A 250 33.48 -0.28 13.14
C PRO A 250 33.35 -1.69 13.73
N HIS A 251 32.13 -2.13 14.03
CA HIS A 251 31.81 -3.39 14.67
C HIS A 251 31.07 -4.37 13.74
N MET A 252 30.87 -3.99 12.47
CA MET A 252 29.96 -4.68 11.56
C MET A 252 30.28 -6.16 11.38
N HIS A 253 31.57 -6.53 11.27
CA HIS A 253 32.00 -7.93 11.20
C HIS A 253 31.43 -8.78 12.35
N ASN A 254 31.51 -8.28 13.59
CA ASN A 254 31.02 -8.98 14.77
C ASN A 254 29.49 -8.98 14.83
N ILE A 255 28.84 -7.91 14.37
CA ILE A 255 27.38 -7.80 14.30
C ILE A 255 26.84 -8.84 13.31
N VAL A 256 27.43 -8.93 12.11
CA VAL A 256 27.04 -9.93 11.09
C VAL A 256 27.20 -11.35 11.63
N GLU A 257 28.33 -11.68 12.28
CA GLU A 257 28.53 -13.00 12.90
C GLU A 257 27.50 -13.28 14.00
N TYR A 258 27.18 -12.28 14.82
CA TYR A 258 26.17 -12.39 15.87
C TYR A 258 24.78 -12.62 15.27
N MET A 259 24.37 -11.80 14.30
CA MET A 259 23.05 -11.92 13.66
C MET A 259 22.92 -13.24 12.92
N LEU A 260 23.95 -13.69 12.20
CA LEU A 260 23.92 -14.99 11.51
C LEU A 260 23.73 -16.15 12.48
N LEU A 261 24.32 -16.07 13.67
CA LEU A 261 24.10 -17.04 14.72
C LEU A 261 22.68 -16.95 15.30
N ARG A 262 22.15 -15.73 15.50
CA ARG A 262 20.81 -15.51 16.07
C ARG A 262 19.68 -15.81 15.09
N THR A 263 19.86 -15.64 13.78
CA THR A 263 18.91 -16.08 12.75
C THR A 263 18.70 -17.60 12.73
N GLN A 264 19.59 -18.34 13.41
CA GLN A 264 19.51 -19.79 13.64
C GLN A 264 19.22 -20.14 15.11
N ASP A 265 18.70 -19.20 15.91
CA ASP A 265 18.35 -19.45 17.31
C ASP A 265 17.21 -20.49 17.39
N GLY A 266 17.18 -21.25 18.49
CA GLY A 266 16.13 -22.25 18.71
C GLY A 266 14.79 -21.64 19.12
N ASP A 267 14.81 -20.38 19.55
CA ASP A 267 13.60 -19.57 19.75
C ASP A 267 13.29 -18.80 18.47
N GLU A 268 12.14 -19.10 17.86
CA GLU A 268 11.73 -18.54 16.58
C GLU A 268 11.54 -17.01 16.64
N THR A 269 11.16 -16.45 17.80
CA THR A 269 11.00 -15.00 17.95
C THR A 269 12.35 -14.28 17.94
N VAL A 270 13.39 -14.90 18.48
CA VAL A 270 14.76 -14.38 18.40
C VAL A 270 15.29 -14.50 16.97
N ALA A 271 15.02 -15.62 16.31
CA ALA A 271 15.43 -15.85 14.92
C ALA A 271 14.78 -14.86 13.96
N LEU A 272 13.49 -14.54 14.14
CA LEU A 272 12.76 -13.55 13.36
C LEU A 272 13.40 -12.15 13.50
N GLU A 273 13.56 -11.67 14.72
CA GLU A 273 14.12 -10.33 14.99
C GLU A 273 15.59 -10.21 14.57
N ALA A 274 16.32 -11.33 14.54
CA ALA A 274 17.65 -11.37 13.93
C ALA A 274 17.60 -11.45 12.40
N CYS A 275 16.56 -12.03 11.80
CA CYS A 275 16.40 -12.12 10.35
C CYS A 275 16.10 -10.75 9.73
N GLU A 276 15.35 -9.90 10.43
CA GLU A 276 15.05 -8.52 9.99
C GLU A 276 16.32 -7.70 9.71
N PHE A 277 17.43 -8.01 10.40
CA PHE A 277 18.73 -7.41 10.12
C PHE A 277 19.14 -7.52 8.64
N TRP A 278 18.89 -8.67 8.00
CA TRP A 278 19.27 -8.89 6.60
C TRP A 278 18.42 -8.05 5.65
N LEU A 279 17.12 -7.96 5.94
CA LEU A 279 16.18 -7.16 5.16
C LEU A 279 16.57 -5.68 5.22
N THR A 280 16.69 -5.12 6.42
CA THR A 280 17.09 -3.73 6.64
C THR A 280 18.50 -3.45 6.11
N LEU A 281 19.42 -4.44 6.11
CA LEU A 281 20.80 -4.23 5.64
C LEU A 281 20.85 -4.20 4.12
N ALA A 282 19.99 -4.97 3.45
CA ALA A 282 19.92 -5.00 2.00
C ALA A 282 19.51 -3.65 1.40
N GLU A 283 18.68 -2.87 2.10
CA GLU A 283 18.30 -1.51 1.71
C GLU A 283 19.43 -0.48 1.86
N GLN A 284 20.50 -0.82 2.58
CA GLN A 284 21.61 0.11 2.83
C GLN A 284 22.62 0.08 1.68
N PRO A 285 23.13 1.25 1.22
CA PRO A 285 24.11 1.30 0.14
C PRO A 285 25.40 0.51 0.41
N ILE A 286 25.76 0.29 1.68
CA ILE A 286 26.95 -0.45 2.11
C ILE A 286 26.75 -1.98 2.11
N CYS A 287 25.53 -2.48 1.83
CA CYS A 287 25.18 -3.90 1.89
C CYS A 287 26.21 -4.80 1.20
N LYS A 288 26.54 -4.49 -0.06
CA LYS A 288 27.50 -5.27 -0.85
C LYS A 288 28.86 -5.37 -0.16
N GLU A 289 29.39 -4.24 0.29
CA GLU A 289 30.70 -4.19 0.95
C GLU A 289 30.74 -5.03 2.24
N VAL A 290 29.64 -5.03 2.98
CA VAL A 290 29.51 -5.78 4.24
C VAL A 290 29.30 -7.28 4.01
N LEU A 291 28.38 -7.66 3.12
CA LEU A 291 27.90 -9.04 3.02
C LEU A 291 28.60 -9.91 1.97
N SER A 292 29.35 -9.34 1.01
CA SER A 292 30.02 -10.14 -0.04
C SER A 292 30.86 -11.31 0.51
N GLY A 293 31.49 -11.15 1.68
CA GLY A 293 32.30 -12.19 2.32
C GLY A 293 31.52 -13.25 3.11
N TYR A 294 30.20 -13.15 3.18
CA TYR A 294 29.32 -13.98 4.02
C TYR A 294 28.20 -14.68 3.25
N LEU A 295 28.04 -14.40 1.95
CA LEU A 295 26.93 -14.92 1.15
C LEU A 295 26.85 -16.46 1.17
N ASP A 296 27.99 -17.13 1.18
CA ASP A 296 28.10 -18.60 1.26
C ASP A 296 27.51 -19.20 2.54
N ARG A 297 27.38 -18.40 3.60
CA ARG A 297 26.80 -18.80 4.90
C ARG A 297 25.43 -18.21 5.14
N VAL A 298 25.17 -16.98 4.71
CA VAL A 298 23.88 -16.30 4.91
C VAL A 298 22.80 -16.93 4.03
N ILE A 299 23.09 -17.16 2.74
CA ILE A 299 22.09 -17.67 1.80
C ILE A 299 21.52 -19.04 2.23
N PRO A 300 22.34 -20.06 2.61
CA PRO A 300 21.80 -21.32 3.09
C PRO A 300 20.88 -21.19 4.31
N VAL A 301 21.19 -20.26 5.23
CA VAL A 301 20.38 -20.02 6.43
C VAL A 301 19.03 -19.43 6.05
N LEU A 302 19.02 -18.39 5.20
CA LEU A 302 17.77 -17.78 4.74
C LEU A 302 16.91 -18.80 3.98
N VAL A 303 17.50 -19.57 3.07
CA VAL A 303 16.77 -20.61 2.31
C VAL A 303 16.25 -21.73 3.22
N ASN A 304 16.95 -22.09 4.29
CA ASN A 304 16.44 -23.06 5.25
C ASN A 304 15.23 -22.51 6.02
N ASN A 305 15.30 -21.23 6.39
CA ASN A 305 14.27 -20.54 7.17
C ASN A 305 13.02 -20.22 6.35
N THR A 306 13.03 -20.35 5.02
CA THR A 306 11.81 -20.24 4.20
C THR A 306 10.91 -21.47 4.25
N ARG A 307 11.28 -22.55 4.95
CA ARG A 307 10.39 -23.71 5.15
C ARG A 307 9.24 -23.35 6.09
N TYR A 308 8.06 -23.91 5.87
CA TYR A 308 6.95 -23.77 6.81
C TYR A 308 7.31 -24.38 8.16
N SER A 309 6.93 -23.71 9.26
CA SER A 309 6.96 -24.33 10.58
C SER A 309 5.84 -25.36 10.73
N GLU A 310 5.96 -26.29 11.67
CA GLU A 310 4.87 -27.23 11.98
C GLU A 310 3.59 -26.50 12.39
N ILE A 311 3.72 -25.36 13.08
CA ILE A 311 2.61 -24.51 13.51
C ILE A 311 1.93 -23.88 12.29
N ASP A 312 2.70 -23.36 11.34
CA ASP A 312 2.16 -22.81 10.09
C ASP A 312 1.37 -23.86 9.32
N ILE A 313 1.91 -25.07 9.17
CA ILE A 313 1.22 -26.16 8.46
C ILE A 313 -0.12 -26.47 9.13
N ILE A 314 -0.19 -26.45 10.46
CA ILE A 314 -1.44 -26.68 11.21
C ILE A 314 -2.42 -25.51 11.02
N LEU A 315 -1.94 -24.27 11.13
CA LEU A 315 -2.74 -23.05 11.00
C LEU A 315 -3.33 -22.91 9.59
N LEU A 316 -2.54 -23.21 8.56
CA LEU A 316 -2.99 -23.26 7.17
C LEU A 316 -3.90 -24.43 6.85
N LYS A 317 -4.13 -25.33 7.81
CA LYS A 317 -4.78 -26.61 7.59
C LYS A 317 -4.14 -27.34 6.40
N GLY A 318 -2.80 -27.41 6.34
CA GLY A 318 -2.00 -27.92 5.21
C GLY A 318 -2.24 -29.39 4.81
N ASP A 319 -3.13 -30.09 5.51
CA ASP A 319 -3.66 -31.40 5.15
C ASP A 319 -5.04 -31.35 4.45
N VAL A 320 -5.67 -30.18 4.36
CA VAL A 320 -6.93 -29.94 3.68
C VAL A 320 -6.64 -29.68 2.20
N GLU A 321 -6.91 -30.69 1.37
CA GLU A 321 -6.76 -30.60 -0.09
C GLU A 321 -8.05 -30.16 -0.79
N GLU A 322 -9.18 -30.17 -0.09
CA GLU A 322 -10.51 -29.88 -0.63
C GLU A 322 -11.35 -29.10 0.40
N ASP A 323 -11.67 -27.85 0.10
CA ASP A 323 -12.50 -26.97 0.94
C ASP A 323 -13.37 -25.97 0.14
N GLU A 324 -13.46 -26.13 -1.19
CA GLU A 324 -14.28 -25.29 -2.09
C GLU A 324 -15.77 -25.16 -1.69
N GLN A 325 -16.33 -26.17 -1.02
CA GLN A 325 -17.73 -26.19 -0.58
C GLN A 325 -17.93 -25.63 0.84
N ILE A 326 -16.86 -25.21 1.52
CA ILE A 326 -16.90 -24.68 2.88
C ILE A 326 -17.03 -23.15 2.79
N PRO A 327 -18.17 -22.56 3.21
CA PRO A 327 -18.35 -21.12 3.20
C PRO A 327 -17.25 -20.41 3.99
N ASP A 328 -16.82 -19.25 3.49
CA ASP A 328 -15.90 -18.38 4.23
C ASP A 328 -16.59 -17.82 5.48
N ARG A 329 -15.82 -17.62 6.54
CA ARG A 329 -16.32 -16.92 7.72
C ARG A 329 -16.14 -15.41 7.51
N GLU A 330 -16.99 -14.61 8.15
CA GLU A 330 -16.85 -13.14 8.10
C GLU A 330 -15.49 -12.67 8.64
N GLU A 331 -14.91 -13.41 9.60
CA GLU A 331 -13.55 -13.17 10.13
C GLU A 331 -12.44 -13.44 9.09
N ASP A 332 -12.68 -14.29 8.09
CA ASP A 332 -11.68 -14.61 7.05
C ASP A 332 -11.64 -13.55 5.92
N ILE A 333 -12.58 -12.58 5.92
CA ILE A 333 -12.74 -11.58 4.86
C ILE A 333 -12.11 -10.26 5.32
N ARG A 334 -10.94 -9.94 4.74
CA ARG A 334 -10.20 -8.71 5.06
C ARG A 334 -10.98 -7.45 4.66
N PRO A 335 -10.92 -6.36 5.46
CA PRO A 335 -11.42 -5.07 5.02
C PRO A 335 -10.69 -4.63 3.74
N ARG A 336 -11.45 -4.44 2.66
CA ARG A 336 -10.93 -3.83 1.42
C ARG A 336 -11.29 -2.35 1.37
N PHE A 337 -10.38 -1.57 0.80
CA PHE A 337 -10.50 -0.14 0.52
C PHE A 337 -10.27 0.09 -0.96
N HIS A 338 -10.97 1.06 -1.55
CA HIS A 338 -10.85 1.35 -2.98
C HIS A 338 -9.73 2.37 -3.24
N LYS A 339 -8.87 2.10 -4.22
CA LYS A 339 -7.84 3.05 -4.69
C LYS A 339 -8.37 3.83 -5.91
N ALA A 340 -8.36 5.15 -5.85
CA ALA A 340 -8.87 6.02 -6.92
C ALA A 340 -8.07 5.88 -8.23
N LYS A 341 -8.77 5.90 -9.38
CA LYS A 341 -8.17 5.74 -10.72
C LYS A 341 -7.26 6.92 -11.12
N THR A 342 -6.04 6.63 -11.57
CA THR A 342 -5.08 7.61 -12.14
C THR A 342 -5.12 7.53 -13.66
N HIS A 343 -5.27 8.66 -14.36
CA HIS A 343 -5.27 8.65 -15.84
C HIS A 343 -3.84 8.52 -16.39
N THR A 344 -3.57 7.45 -17.13
CA THR A 344 -2.25 7.15 -17.71
C THR A 344 -2.26 7.17 -19.25
N THR A 345 -1.10 7.39 -19.84
CA THR A 345 -0.84 7.34 -21.30
C THR A 345 -0.31 5.95 -21.68
N SER A 346 -0.79 5.35 -22.77
CA SER A 346 -0.41 3.98 -23.16
C SER A 346 0.99 3.92 -23.80
N GLU A 347 1.90 3.11 -23.23
CA GLU A 347 3.28 2.91 -23.71
C GLU A 347 3.53 1.56 -24.41
N GLU A 348 4.48 1.51 -25.36
CA GLU A 348 5.14 0.26 -25.77
C GLU A 348 6.18 -0.08 -24.69
N GLN A 349 6.02 -1.23 -24.01
CA GLN A 349 7.14 -1.92 -23.36
C GLN A 349 8.10 -2.39 -24.46
N ASP A 350 8.93 -1.50 -24.99
CA ASP A 350 10.03 -1.87 -25.85
C ASP A 350 11.24 -2.17 -24.95
N GLY A 351 11.73 -3.42 -25.00
CA GLY A 351 12.63 -4.03 -24.03
C GLY A 351 14.03 -3.41 -23.91
N GLN A 352 14.12 -2.20 -23.36
CA GLN A 352 15.37 -1.62 -22.86
C GLN A 352 15.29 -1.43 -21.36
N GLU A 353 16.22 -2.09 -20.66
CA GLU A 353 16.52 -1.93 -19.24
C GLU A 353 16.54 -0.43 -18.85
N SER A 354 15.47 0.05 -18.21
CA SER A 354 15.51 1.26 -17.40
C SER A 354 15.32 0.87 -15.94
N SER A 355 16.42 0.48 -15.32
CA SER A 355 16.59 0.56 -13.88
C SER A 355 16.58 2.02 -13.45
N ASP A 356 15.93 2.26 -12.30
CA ASP A 356 15.98 3.48 -11.47
C ASP A 356 15.02 4.60 -11.88
N LEU A 357 13.88 4.68 -11.17
CA LEU A 357 13.56 5.74 -10.19
C LEU A 357 12.05 5.70 -9.89
N ASP A 358 11.71 5.22 -8.68
CA ASP A 358 10.53 5.55 -7.87
C ASP A 358 9.24 5.88 -8.64
N ASP A 359 8.54 4.84 -9.12
CA ASP A 359 7.08 4.85 -9.01
C ASP A 359 6.77 4.45 -7.56
N ASP A 360 6.56 5.45 -6.69
CA ASP A 360 5.75 5.32 -5.48
C ASP A 360 4.26 5.11 -5.87
N ASP A 361 4.02 4.22 -6.84
CA ASP A 361 2.74 3.58 -7.09
C ASP A 361 2.99 2.12 -6.73
N ASP A 362 2.86 1.81 -5.44
CA ASP A 362 2.86 0.46 -4.89
C ASP A 362 1.64 -0.32 -5.45
N GLY A 363 1.67 -0.60 -6.75
CA GLY A 363 0.97 -1.71 -7.37
C GLY A 363 1.48 -3.06 -6.88
N GLN A 364 2.59 -3.09 -6.15
CA GLN A 364 3.04 -4.25 -5.37
C GLN A 364 2.30 -4.44 -4.04
N GLU A 365 1.53 -3.45 -3.55
CA GLU A 365 0.64 -3.72 -2.42
C GLU A 365 -0.51 -4.66 -2.80
N SER A 366 -0.88 -4.83 -4.09
CA SER A 366 -1.97 -5.77 -4.42
C SER A 366 -1.55 -7.23 -4.38
N SER A 367 -0.25 -7.55 -4.57
CA SER A 367 0.25 -8.94 -4.50
C SER A 367 0.78 -9.35 -3.13
N ASP A 368 1.17 -8.39 -2.27
CA ASP A 368 1.66 -8.66 -0.91
C ASP A 368 0.53 -8.62 0.15
N LEU A 369 -0.72 -8.37 -0.26
CA LEU A 369 -1.90 -8.37 0.61
C LEU A 369 -2.68 -9.70 0.66
N ASP A 370 -2.20 -10.76 0.01
CA ASP A 370 -2.83 -12.10 -0.02
C ASP A 370 -2.36 -13.02 1.14
N ASP A 371 -2.34 -12.48 2.36
CA ASP A 371 -1.99 -13.25 3.56
C ASP A 371 -3.23 -13.74 4.32
N ASP A 372 -3.52 -15.05 4.26
CA ASP A 372 -4.58 -15.67 5.07
C ASP A 372 -4.45 -15.36 6.57
N ASP A 373 -5.55 -15.04 7.25
CA ASP A 373 -5.64 -14.52 8.64
C ASP A 373 -5.03 -15.42 9.72
N ALA A 374 -4.76 -16.71 9.42
CA ALA A 374 -4.01 -17.58 10.34
C ALA A 374 -2.47 -17.43 10.22
N LEU A 375 -1.99 -16.78 9.15
CA LEU A 375 -0.58 -16.51 8.85
C LEU A 375 -0.31 -15.03 8.56
N SER A 376 -1.27 -14.12 8.78
CA SER A 376 -1.09 -12.67 8.65
C SER A 376 0.03 -12.10 9.52
N ASP A 377 0.48 -12.84 10.53
CA ASP A 377 1.59 -12.44 11.36
C ASP A 377 2.90 -12.57 10.58
N TRP A 378 3.65 -11.48 10.53
CA TRP A 378 5.03 -11.46 10.05
C TRP A 378 5.84 -12.52 10.79
N ASN A 379 6.42 -13.48 10.05
CA ASN A 379 7.09 -14.64 10.61
C ASN A 379 8.47 -14.87 9.97
N LEU A 380 9.24 -15.80 10.52
CA LEU A 380 10.62 -16.07 10.09
C LEU A 380 10.70 -16.46 8.61
N ARG A 381 9.72 -17.22 8.12
CA ARG A 381 9.64 -17.65 6.72
C ARG A 381 9.49 -16.46 5.78
N LYS A 382 8.53 -15.56 6.05
CA LYS A 382 8.29 -14.36 5.25
C LYS A 382 9.49 -13.42 5.26
N CYS A 383 10.01 -13.15 6.47
CA CYS A 383 11.19 -12.31 6.62
C CYS A 383 12.39 -12.86 5.86
N SER A 384 12.60 -14.18 5.84
CA SER A 384 13.71 -14.80 5.11
C SER A 384 13.53 -14.74 3.59
N ALA A 385 12.29 -14.90 3.09
CA ALA A 385 11.97 -14.77 1.67
C ALA A 385 12.11 -13.31 1.20
N ALA A 386 11.59 -12.35 1.96
CA ALA A 386 11.73 -10.92 1.68
C ALA A 386 13.21 -10.50 1.71
N ALA A 387 13.98 -10.95 2.70
CA ALA A 387 15.42 -10.68 2.74
C ALA A 387 16.15 -11.25 1.51
N LEU A 388 15.77 -12.45 1.03
CA LEU A 388 16.34 -13.02 -0.19
C LEU A 388 15.96 -12.23 -1.45
N ASP A 389 14.74 -11.71 -1.54
CA ASP A 389 14.28 -10.88 -2.66
C ASP A 389 15.08 -9.57 -2.75
N VAL A 390 15.17 -8.82 -1.64
CA VAL A 390 15.96 -7.57 -1.62
C VAL A 390 17.45 -7.86 -1.87
N LEU A 391 18.01 -8.95 -1.29
CA LEU A 391 19.39 -9.36 -1.57
C LEU A 391 19.59 -9.75 -3.04
N ALA A 392 18.60 -10.36 -3.70
CA ALA A 392 18.65 -10.64 -5.14
C ALA A 392 18.70 -9.34 -5.95
N ASN A 393 17.92 -8.32 -5.58
CA ASN A 393 17.96 -7.01 -6.23
C ASN A 393 19.30 -6.28 -6.03
N VAL A 394 19.89 -6.42 -4.84
CA VAL A 394 21.22 -5.88 -4.55
C VAL A 394 22.30 -6.62 -5.34
N PHE A 395 22.47 -7.91 -5.12
CA PHE A 395 23.60 -8.69 -5.67
C PHE A 395 23.41 -9.13 -7.11
N ARG A 396 22.17 -9.15 -7.61
CA ARG A 396 21.81 -9.66 -8.94
C ARG A 396 22.41 -11.05 -9.17
N ASP A 397 22.94 -11.29 -10.36
CA ASP A 397 23.51 -12.58 -10.77
C ASP A 397 24.67 -13.07 -9.86
N ASP A 398 25.31 -12.20 -9.07
CA ASP A 398 26.37 -12.59 -8.12
C ASP A 398 25.83 -13.47 -6.97
N LEU A 399 24.51 -13.49 -6.75
CA LEU A 399 23.85 -14.36 -5.76
C LEU A 399 23.78 -15.83 -6.23
N LEU A 400 23.66 -16.04 -7.55
CA LEU A 400 23.35 -17.33 -8.17
C LEU A 400 24.37 -18.45 -7.89
N PRO A 401 25.70 -18.22 -7.86
CA PRO A 401 26.66 -19.29 -7.60
C PRO A 401 26.46 -20.01 -6.25
N ASN A 402 26.00 -19.27 -5.24
CA ASN A 402 25.72 -19.83 -3.91
C ASN A 402 24.32 -20.45 -3.84
N LEU A 403 23.37 -19.91 -4.61
CA LEU A 403 21.96 -20.28 -4.54
C LEU A 403 21.58 -21.49 -5.41
N LEU A 404 22.09 -21.56 -6.65
CA LEU A 404 21.75 -22.61 -7.61
C LEU A 404 22.03 -24.04 -7.11
N PRO A 405 23.12 -24.34 -6.38
CA PRO A 405 23.33 -25.66 -5.81
C PRO A 405 22.22 -26.06 -4.82
N ILE A 406 21.74 -25.11 -4.02
CA ILE A 406 20.69 -25.32 -3.03
C ILE A 406 19.34 -25.53 -3.72
N LEU A 407 19.00 -24.67 -4.70
CA LEU A 407 17.79 -24.82 -5.51
C LEU A 407 17.72 -26.17 -6.22
N LYS A 408 18.85 -26.67 -6.73
CA LYS A 408 18.91 -27.98 -7.37
C LYS A 408 18.60 -29.13 -6.41
N GLU A 409 18.91 -28.98 -5.13
CA GLU A 409 18.56 -29.97 -4.11
C GLU A 409 17.11 -29.82 -3.66
N THR A 410 16.65 -28.60 -3.40
CA THR A 410 15.32 -28.32 -2.86
C THR A 410 14.21 -28.58 -3.88
N LEU A 411 14.31 -28.04 -5.11
CA LEU A 411 13.26 -28.15 -6.15
C LEU A 411 12.90 -29.60 -6.51
N PHE A 412 13.85 -30.53 -6.40
CA PHE A 412 13.64 -31.94 -6.75
C PHE A 412 13.58 -32.85 -5.53
N HIS A 413 13.50 -32.28 -4.32
CA HIS A 413 13.44 -33.03 -3.09
C HIS A 413 12.11 -33.84 -3.00
N PRO A 414 12.13 -35.09 -2.49
CA PRO A 414 10.92 -35.91 -2.36
C PRO A 414 9.96 -35.39 -1.27
N ASP A 415 10.50 -34.73 -0.25
CA ASP A 415 9.70 -34.04 0.75
C ASP A 415 9.13 -32.74 0.18
N TRP A 416 7.83 -32.55 0.38
CA TRP A 416 7.09 -31.45 -0.22
C TRP A 416 7.47 -30.11 0.43
N GLU A 417 7.83 -30.07 1.71
CA GLU A 417 8.23 -28.84 2.42
C GLU A 417 9.54 -28.27 1.87
N ALA A 418 10.51 -29.16 1.63
CA ALA A 418 11.76 -28.79 0.97
C ALA A 418 11.54 -28.37 -0.49
N LYS A 419 10.64 -29.04 -1.21
CA LYS A 419 10.28 -28.67 -2.59
C LYS A 419 9.61 -27.30 -2.65
N GLU A 420 8.63 -27.09 -1.79
CA GLU A 420 7.83 -25.87 -1.67
C GLU A 420 8.74 -24.66 -1.36
N SER A 421 9.63 -24.77 -0.37
CA SER A 421 10.62 -23.72 -0.07
C SER A 421 11.57 -23.44 -1.24
N GLY A 422 11.97 -24.47 -2.00
CA GLY A 422 12.73 -24.29 -3.23
C GLY A 422 11.98 -23.49 -4.31
N ILE A 423 10.67 -23.74 -4.47
CA ILE A 423 9.82 -23.02 -5.43
C ILE A 423 9.63 -21.57 -4.97
N LEU A 424 9.35 -21.33 -3.67
CA LEU A 424 9.29 -19.98 -3.10
C LEU A 424 10.56 -19.19 -3.37
N VAL A 425 11.73 -19.77 -3.08
CA VAL A 425 13.03 -19.09 -3.30
C VAL A 425 13.27 -18.81 -4.79
N LEU A 426 12.84 -19.71 -5.69
CA LEU A 426 12.93 -19.48 -7.13
C LEU A 426 12.09 -18.27 -7.59
N GLY A 427 10.92 -18.05 -6.98
CA GLY A 427 10.08 -16.87 -7.25
C GLY A 427 10.62 -15.59 -6.61
N ALA A 428 11.11 -15.67 -5.37
CA ALA A 428 11.64 -14.52 -4.62
C ALA A 428 12.86 -13.88 -5.31
N ILE A 429 13.70 -14.65 -5.99
CA ILE A 429 14.88 -14.09 -6.69
C ILE A 429 14.60 -13.61 -8.12
N ALA A 430 13.38 -13.80 -8.62
CA ALA A 430 13.08 -13.67 -10.05
C ALA A 430 13.43 -12.28 -10.59
N GLU A 431 13.05 -11.23 -9.86
CA GLU A 431 13.25 -9.84 -10.24
C GLU A 431 14.74 -9.46 -10.28
N GLY A 432 15.46 -9.69 -9.18
CA GLY A 432 16.86 -9.31 -9.08
C GLY A 432 17.83 -10.17 -9.92
N CYS A 433 17.52 -11.46 -10.12
CA CYS A 433 18.41 -12.42 -10.79
C CYS A 433 17.93 -12.86 -12.18
N MET A 434 16.96 -12.15 -12.80
CA MET A 434 16.34 -12.55 -14.06
C MET A 434 17.38 -12.88 -15.14
N ASN A 435 18.36 -11.98 -15.34
CA ASN A 435 19.37 -12.09 -16.40
C ASN A 435 20.17 -13.41 -16.33
N GLY A 436 20.67 -13.78 -15.15
CA GLY A 436 21.37 -15.04 -14.96
C GLY A 436 20.46 -16.27 -14.97
N MET A 437 19.17 -16.11 -14.64
CA MET A 437 18.17 -17.18 -14.61
C MET A 437 17.62 -17.56 -15.98
N VAL A 438 17.59 -16.64 -16.97
CA VAL A 438 17.02 -16.87 -18.31
C VAL A 438 17.55 -18.15 -18.98
N GLN A 439 18.82 -18.50 -18.80
CA GLN A 439 19.40 -19.72 -19.37
C GLN A 439 18.83 -21.02 -18.78
N HIS A 440 18.23 -20.96 -17.59
CA HIS A 440 17.66 -22.08 -16.86
C HIS A 440 16.13 -22.18 -17.02
N LEU A 441 15.45 -21.08 -17.37
CA LEU A 441 14.00 -21.03 -17.55
C LEU A 441 13.43 -22.03 -18.56
N PRO A 442 14.10 -22.37 -19.69
CA PRO A 442 13.61 -23.40 -20.61
C PRO A 442 13.39 -24.77 -19.96
N ASP A 443 14.11 -25.11 -18.90
CA ASP A 443 13.94 -26.34 -18.13
C ASP A 443 13.04 -26.13 -16.89
N LEU A 444 13.18 -24.98 -16.22
CA LEU A 444 12.47 -24.67 -14.98
C LEU A 444 10.98 -24.39 -15.19
N VAL A 445 10.61 -23.63 -16.23
CA VAL A 445 9.20 -23.28 -16.48
C VAL A 445 8.36 -24.53 -16.78
N PRO A 446 8.76 -25.46 -17.68
CA PRO A 446 8.02 -26.70 -17.87
C PRO A 446 7.94 -27.58 -16.61
N PHE A 447 8.98 -27.56 -15.77
CA PHE A 447 8.95 -28.22 -14.46
C PHE A 447 7.88 -27.59 -13.55
N LEU A 448 7.83 -26.26 -13.44
CA LEU A 448 6.84 -25.55 -12.63
C LEU A 448 5.41 -25.77 -13.16
N ILE A 449 5.19 -25.71 -14.49
CA ILE A 449 3.89 -26.02 -15.09
C ILE A 449 3.42 -27.42 -14.69
N LYS A 450 4.33 -28.40 -14.65
CA LYS A 450 4.00 -29.75 -14.15
C LYS A 450 3.69 -29.75 -12.64
N SER A 451 4.39 -28.93 -11.86
CA SER A 451 4.19 -28.79 -10.41
C SER A 451 2.83 -28.19 -10.04
N LEU A 452 2.14 -27.50 -10.96
CA LEU A 452 0.74 -27.09 -10.77
C LEU A 452 -0.20 -28.27 -10.54
N SER A 453 0.18 -29.48 -10.96
CA SER A 453 -0.60 -30.72 -10.75
C SER A 453 -0.13 -31.54 -9.54
N GLU A 454 0.70 -30.98 -8.65
CA GLU A 454 1.17 -31.68 -7.45
C GLU A 454 0.02 -31.98 -6.47
N LYS A 455 0.20 -33.04 -5.68
CA LYS A 455 -0.84 -33.51 -4.75
C LYS A 455 -1.12 -32.50 -3.65
N LYS A 456 -0.08 -31.83 -3.14
CA LYS A 456 -0.18 -30.90 -2.00
C LYS A 456 -0.62 -29.50 -2.45
N ALA A 457 -1.73 -28.99 -1.90
CA ALA A 457 -2.28 -27.68 -2.20
C ALA A 457 -1.27 -26.54 -2.01
N LEU A 458 -0.49 -26.57 -0.93
CA LEU A 458 0.54 -25.56 -0.66
C LEU A 458 1.61 -25.49 -1.74
N VAL A 459 2.01 -26.63 -2.32
CA VAL A 459 2.94 -26.67 -3.46
C VAL A 459 2.30 -26.07 -4.70
N ARG A 460 1.02 -26.40 -4.99
CA ARG A 460 0.31 -25.83 -6.15
C ARG A 460 0.18 -24.31 -6.04
N SER A 461 -0.19 -23.81 -4.86
CA SER A 461 -0.34 -22.39 -4.56
C SER A 461 0.96 -21.61 -4.81
N ILE A 462 2.09 -22.02 -4.20
CA ILE A 462 3.36 -21.32 -4.41
C ILE A 462 3.88 -21.44 -5.85
N THR A 463 3.52 -22.52 -6.55
CA THR A 463 3.87 -22.70 -7.97
C THR A 463 3.12 -21.70 -8.85
N CYS A 464 1.86 -21.37 -8.54
CA CYS A 464 1.10 -20.34 -9.25
C CYS A 464 1.82 -18.98 -9.14
N TRP A 465 2.13 -18.56 -7.90
CA TRP A 465 2.85 -17.32 -7.63
C TRP A 465 4.24 -17.29 -8.28
N THR A 466 5.00 -18.38 -8.18
CA THR A 466 6.35 -18.43 -8.78
C THR A 466 6.29 -18.33 -10.31
N LEU A 467 5.30 -18.93 -10.96
CA LEU A 467 5.13 -18.82 -12.42
C LEU A 467 4.74 -17.40 -12.85
N SER A 468 3.93 -16.67 -12.07
CA SER A 468 3.58 -15.28 -12.41
C SER A 468 4.79 -14.36 -12.33
N ARG A 469 5.73 -14.58 -11.40
CA ARG A 469 7.00 -13.83 -11.33
C ARG A 469 7.89 -13.98 -12.57
N TYR A 470 7.65 -14.97 -13.43
CA TYR A 470 8.33 -15.16 -14.71
C TYR A 470 7.41 -14.95 -15.93
N ALA A 471 6.20 -14.39 -15.74
CA ALA A 471 5.20 -14.23 -16.80
C ALA A 471 5.74 -13.43 -18.01
N HIS A 472 6.46 -12.33 -17.76
CA HIS A 472 7.08 -11.51 -18.80
C HIS A 472 7.96 -12.33 -19.76
N TRP A 473 8.85 -13.17 -19.22
CA TRP A 473 9.70 -14.04 -20.03
C TRP A 473 8.88 -15.05 -20.82
N ILE A 474 7.85 -15.63 -20.19
CA ILE A 474 6.98 -16.66 -20.79
C ILE A 474 6.21 -16.12 -21.99
N VAL A 475 5.68 -14.90 -21.90
CA VAL A 475 4.93 -14.23 -22.98
C VAL A 475 5.83 -13.94 -24.18
N GLN A 476 7.09 -13.58 -23.96
CA GLN A 476 8.06 -13.31 -25.04
C GLN A 476 8.52 -14.56 -25.80
N GLN A 477 8.27 -15.77 -25.27
CA GLN A 477 8.66 -17.02 -25.94
C GLN A 477 7.61 -17.49 -26.96
N GLN A 478 7.91 -18.59 -27.66
CA GLN A 478 6.93 -19.25 -28.54
C GLN A 478 5.71 -19.73 -27.75
N HIS A 479 4.53 -19.19 -28.06
CA HIS A 479 3.32 -19.42 -27.25
C HIS A 479 2.96 -20.90 -27.06
N GLU A 480 3.15 -21.73 -28.09
CA GLU A 480 2.82 -23.16 -28.04
C GLU A 480 3.72 -23.95 -27.08
N LEU A 481 4.91 -23.44 -26.73
CA LEU A 481 5.83 -24.11 -25.82
C LEU A 481 5.60 -23.75 -24.35
N TYR A 482 5.24 -22.50 -24.06
CA TYR A 482 5.21 -21.99 -22.69
C TYR A 482 3.88 -21.33 -22.31
N LEU A 483 3.50 -20.23 -22.98
CA LEU A 483 2.29 -19.45 -22.65
C LEU A 483 1.01 -20.30 -22.67
N LYS A 484 0.77 -21.04 -23.75
CA LYS A 484 -0.45 -21.83 -23.90
C LYS A 484 -0.52 -23.00 -22.90
N PRO A 485 0.53 -23.81 -22.68
CA PRO A 485 0.55 -24.79 -21.59
C PRO A 485 0.35 -24.17 -20.21
N LEU A 486 1.02 -23.05 -19.91
CA LEU A 486 0.85 -22.34 -18.64
C LEU A 486 -0.60 -21.91 -18.43
N MET A 487 -1.15 -21.13 -19.36
CA MET A 487 -2.54 -20.65 -19.33
C MET A 487 -3.52 -21.81 -19.14
N THR A 488 -3.33 -22.92 -19.87
CA THR A 488 -4.19 -24.09 -19.76
C THR A 488 -4.16 -24.73 -18.37
N GLU A 489 -2.99 -24.92 -17.77
CA GLU A 489 -2.89 -25.52 -16.44
C GLU A 489 -3.30 -24.53 -15.33
N LEU A 490 -3.01 -23.24 -15.50
CA LEU A 490 -3.39 -22.20 -14.54
C LEU A 490 -4.91 -22.02 -14.48
N LEU A 491 -5.62 -22.02 -15.62
CA LEU A 491 -7.08 -22.02 -15.67
C LEU A 491 -7.71 -23.26 -15.00
N LYS A 492 -7.05 -24.43 -15.05
CA LYS A 492 -7.48 -25.59 -14.25
C LYS A 492 -7.28 -25.40 -12.75
N ARG A 493 -6.32 -24.57 -12.33
CA ARG A 493 -6.06 -24.22 -10.92
C ARG A 493 -6.97 -23.08 -10.44
N VAL A 494 -7.40 -22.18 -11.31
CA VAL A 494 -8.51 -21.26 -11.02
C VAL A 494 -9.74 -22.06 -10.56
N LEU A 495 -9.95 -23.26 -11.10
CA LEU A 495 -11.01 -24.18 -10.68
C LEU A 495 -10.54 -25.29 -9.72
N ASP A 496 -9.47 -25.10 -8.95
CA ASP A 496 -9.00 -26.08 -7.95
C ASP A 496 -10.06 -26.37 -6.87
N THR A 497 -9.93 -27.48 -6.17
CA THR A 497 -10.83 -27.88 -5.07
C THR A 497 -10.42 -27.25 -3.73
N ASN A 498 -9.22 -26.69 -3.65
CA ASN A 498 -8.72 -25.95 -2.50
C ASN A 498 -8.83 -24.43 -2.75
N LYS A 499 -9.41 -23.68 -1.81
CA LYS A 499 -9.64 -22.24 -1.91
C LYS A 499 -8.36 -21.42 -1.98
N ARG A 500 -7.29 -21.83 -1.27
CA ARG A 500 -5.98 -21.15 -1.36
C ARG A 500 -5.35 -21.30 -2.74
N VAL A 501 -5.55 -22.45 -3.38
CA VAL A 501 -5.05 -22.67 -4.74
C VAL A 501 -5.88 -21.89 -5.75
N GLN A 502 -7.21 -21.78 -5.55
CA GLN A 502 -8.06 -20.92 -6.39
C GLN A 502 -7.59 -19.46 -6.35
N GLU A 503 -7.40 -18.91 -5.15
CA GLU A 503 -6.84 -17.56 -4.91
C GLU A 503 -5.50 -17.38 -5.62
N ALA A 504 -4.50 -18.19 -5.27
CA ALA A 504 -3.16 -18.08 -5.85
C ALA A 504 -3.14 -18.25 -7.38
N ALA A 505 -4.01 -19.10 -7.93
CA ALA A 505 -4.12 -19.28 -9.37
C ALA A 505 -4.83 -18.12 -10.06
N CYS A 506 -5.84 -17.53 -9.43
CA CYS A 506 -6.57 -16.38 -9.95
C CYS A 506 -5.68 -15.14 -9.95
N SER A 507 -4.98 -14.86 -8.85
CA SER A 507 -4.01 -13.75 -8.75
C SER A 507 -2.87 -13.94 -9.76
N ALA A 508 -2.29 -15.15 -9.85
CA ALA A 508 -1.24 -15.43 -10.85
C ALA A 508 -1.73 -15.32 -12.30
N PHE A 509 -3.01 -15.61 -12.56
CA PHE A 509 -3.60 -15.47 -13.88
C PHE A 509 -3.85 -14.00 -14.23
N ALA A 510 -4.27 -13.17 -13.28
CA ALA A 510 -4.38 -11.72 -13.47
C ALA A 510 -3.03 -11.10 -13.87
N THR A 511 -1.93 -11.44 -13.18
CA THR A 511 -0.58 -11.01 -13.60
C THR A 511 -0.21 -11.49 -15.01
N LEU A 512 -0.62 -12.70 -15.39
CA LEU A 512 -0.39 -13.21 -16.74
C LEU A 512 -1.22 -12.43 -17.78
N GLU A 513 -2.42 -11.96 -17.43
CA GLU A 513 -3.26 -11.11 -18.28
C GLU A 513 -2.60 -9.77 -18.57
N GLU A 514 -2.07 -9.11 -17.53
CA GLU A 514 -1.34 -7.85 -17.66
C GLU A 514 -0.13 -7.96 -18.59
N GLU A 515 0.66 -9.03 -18.45
CA GLU A 515 1.85 -9.26 -19.29
C GLU A 515 1.49 -9.68 -20.73
N ALA A 516 0.47 -10.54 -20.89
CA ALA A 516 0.12 -11.08 -22.20
C ALA A 516 -0.73 -10.11 -23.04
N CYS A 517 -1.51 -9.22 -22.42
CA CYS A 517 -2.35 -8.25 -23.10
C CYS A 517 -3.15 -8.89 -24.27
N THR A 518 -2.97 -8.37 -25.48
CA THR A 518 -3.67 -8.82 -26.69
C THR A 518 -3.28 -10.23 -27.15
N GLU A 519 -2.19 -10.81 -26.63
CA GLU A 519 -1.79 -12.19 -26.95
C GLU A 519 -2.78 -13.23 -26.40
N LEU A 520 -3.68 -12.84 -25.49
CA LEU A 520 -4.76 -13.69 -24.98
C LEU A 520 -6.00 -13.75 -25.87
N VAL A 521 -6.15 -12.81 -26.82
CA VAL A 521 -7.33 -12.72 -27.70
C VAL A 521 -7.66 -14.05 -28.42
N PRO A 522 -6.69 -14.84 -28.92
CA PRO A 522 -6.97 -16.14 -29.53
C PRO A 522 -7.61 -17.17 -28.59
N TYR A 523 -7.45 -17.00 -27.28
CA TYR A 523 -7.89 -17.95 -26.24
C TYR A 523 -9.08 -17.42 -25.42
N LEU A 524 -9.54 -16.20 -25.69
CA LEU A 524 -10.53 -15.46 -24.89
C LEU A 524 -11.81 -16.25 -24.58
N GLY A 525 -12.33 -17.03 -25.55
CA GLY A 525 -13.50 -17.87 -25.31
C GLY A 525 -13.29 -18.91 -24.19
N TYR A 526 -12.13 -19.58 -24.17
CA TYR A 526 -11.80 -20.58 -23.16
C TYR A 526 -11.54 -19.96 -21.78
N ILE A 527 -10.89 -18.80 -21.77
CA ILE A 527 -10.65 -18.01 -20.55
C ILE A 527 -11.99 -17.63 -19.91
N LEU A 528 -12.88 -17.01 -20.68
CA LEU A 528 -14.20 -16.57 -20.21
C LEU A 528 -15.07 -17.73 -19.72
N GLU A 529 -15.07 -18.87 -20.41
CA GLU A 529 -15.79 -20.07 -19.94
C GLU A 529 -15.33 -20.50 -18.55
N THR A 530 -14.03 -20.41 -18.27
CA THR A 530 -13.44 -20.77 -16.98
C THR A 530 -13.81 -19.76 -15.89
N LEU A 531 -13.60 -18.46 -16.15
CA LEU A 531 -13.92 -17.40 -15.17
C LEU A 531 -15.42 -17.34 -14.88
N VAL A 532 -16.27 -17.52 -15.89
CA VAL A 532 -17.72 -17.55 -15.71
C VAL A 532 -18.16 -18.78 -14.90
N TYR A 533 -17.48 -19.92 -15.06
CA TYR A 533 -17.74 -21.09 -14.24
C TYR A 533 -17.33 -20.85 -12.76
N ALA A 534 -16.24 -20.11 -12.53
CA ALA A 534 -15.74 -19.81 -11.18
C ALA A 534 -16.79 -19.07 -10.31
N PHE A 535 -17.66 -18.23 -10.88
CA PHE A 535 -18.78 -17.60 -10.14
C PHE A 535 -19.68 -18.58 -9.40
N ASN A 536 -19.83 -19.82 -9.91
CA ASN A 536 -20.67 -20.85 -9.30
C ASN A 536 -19.92 -21.71 -8.29
N LYS A 537 -18.60 -21.57 -8.22
CA LYS A 537 -17.70 -22.42 -7.44
C LYS A 537 -17.05 -21.65 -6.28
N TYR A 538 -16.74 -20.39 -6.49
CA TYR A 538 -16.05 -19.56 -5.52
C TYR A 538 -16.96 -19.20 -4.35
N GLN A 539 -16.37 -19.28 -3.16
CA GLN A 539 -16.93 -18.68 -1.96
C GLN A 539 -16.64 -17.17 -1.96
N HIS A 540 -17.05 -16.48 -0.90
CA HIS A 540 -17.00 -15.03 -0.81
C HIS A 540 -15.59 -14.48 -1.06
N LYS A 541 -14.57 -14.95 -0.33
CA LYS A 541 -13.20 -14.42 -0.39
C LYS A 541 -12.66 -14.44 -1.82
N ASN A 542 -12.71 -15.60 -2.47
CA ASN A 542 -12.15 -15.79 -3.81
C ASN A 542 -13.00 -15.11 -4.90
N LEU A 543 -14.30 -14.89 -4.65
CA LEU A 543 -15.15 -14.15 -5.58
C LEU A 543 -14.67 -12.70 -5.75
N LEU A 544 -14.09 -12.10 -4.71
CA LEU A 544 -13.53 -10.74 -4.79
C LEU A 544 -12.35 -10.72 -5.77
N ILE A 545 -11.44 -11.69 -5.68
CA ILE A 545 -10.28 -11.86 -6.57
C ILE A 545 -10.71 -12.16 -8.01
N LEU A 546 -11.84 -12.87 -8.18
CA LEU A 546 -12.39 -13.14 -9.50
C LEU A 546 -12.86 -11.86 -10.21
N TYR A 547 -13.40 -10.88 -9.47
CA TYR A 547 -13.73 -9.58 -10.06
C TYR A 547 -12.49 -8.87 -10.58
N ASP A 548 -11.41 -8.87 -9.79
CA ASP A 548 -10.14 -8.24 -10.14
C ASP A 548 -9.55 -8.88 -11.41
N ALA A 549 -9.54 -10.21 -11.52
CA ALA A 549 -9.11 -10.92 -12.72
C ALA A 549 -10.00 -10.59 -13.95
N ILE A 550 -11.32 -10.50 -13.80
CA ILE A 550 -12.20 -10.13 -14.92
C ILE A 550 -11.97 -8.68 -15.36
N GLY A 551 -11.75 -7.76 -14.42
CA GLY A 551 -11.38 -6.37 -14.71
C GLY A 551 -10.07 -6.29 -15.50
N THR A 552 -9.04 -6.98 -14.99
CA THR A 552 -7.71 -7.07 -15.61
C THR A 552 -7.77 -7.66 -17.02
N LEU A 553 -8.53 -8.74 -17.23
CA LEU A 553 -8.78 -9.30 -18.55
C LEU A 553 -9.42 -8.26 -19.49
N ALA A 554 -10.41 -7.52 -19.02
CA ALA A 554 -11.11 -6.52 -19.81
C ALA A 554 -10.17 -5.38 -20.25
N ASP A 555 -9.30 -4.91 -19.34
CA ASP A 555 -8.29 -3.89 -19.65
C ASP A 555 -7.22 -4.44 -20.63
N SER A 556 -6.81 -5.69 -20.46
CA SER A 556 -5.79 -6.37 -21.27
C SER A 556 -6.22 -6.61 -22.72
N VAL A 557 -7.46 -7.06 -22.94
CA VAL A 557 -7.96 -7.39 -24.30
C VAL A 557 -8.75 -6.25 -24.94
N GLY A 558 -9.19 -5.27 -24.15
CA GLY A 558 -9.96 -4.11 -24.58
C GLY A 558 -11.19 -4.46 -25.42
N ASN A 559 -11.34 -3.77 -26.55
CA ASN A 559 -12.51 -3.92 -27.43
C ASN A 559 -12.69 -5.32 -28.06
N HIS A 560 -11.71 -6.22 -27.97
CA HIS A 560 -11.87 -7.61 -28.40
C HIS A 560 -12.91 -8.37 -27.57
N LEU A 561 -13.19 -7.89 -26.35
CA LEU A 561 -14.25 -8.41 -25.47
C LEU A 561 -15.66 -8.07 -25.99
N ASN A 562 -15.79 -7.03 -26.83
CA ASN A 562 -17.06 -6.56 -27.38
C ASN A 562 -17.60 -7.47 -28.51
N LYS A 563 -17.91 -8.72 -28.16
CA LYS A 563 -18.63 -9.68 -29.00
C LYS A 563 -19.87 -10.18 -28.29
N ALA A 564 -20.96 -10.33 -29.03
CA ALA A 564 -22.24 -10.78 -28.47
C ALA A 564 -22.12 -12.11 -27.70
N GLU A 565 -21.28 -13.05 -28.16
CA GLU A 565 -21.05 -14.32 -27.47
C GLU A 565 -20.42 -14.14 -26.07
N TYR A 566 -19.44 -13.26 -25.93
CA TYR A 566 -18.74 -13.00 -24.67
C TYR A 566 -19.61 -12.18 -23.72
N ILE A 567 -20.29 -11.15 -24.23
CA ILE A 567 -21.23 -10.31 -23.45
C ILE A 567 -22.35 -11.17 -22.84
N ASN A 568 -22.95 -12.05 -23.64
CA ASN A 568 -24.04 -12.93 -23.20
C ASN A 568 -23.58 -13.99 -22.18
N MET A 569 -22.27 -14.26 -22.10
CA MET A 569 -21.68 -15.17 -21.13
C MET A 569 -21.32 -14.45 -19.82
N LEU A 570 -20.68 -13.28 -19.92
CA LEU A 570 -20.08 -12.56 -18.79
C LEU A 570 -21.06 -11.67 -18.01
N MET A 571 -21.97 -10.97 -18.70
CA MET A 571 -22.85 -10.00 -18.03
C MET A 571 -23.88 -10.63 -17.08
N PRO A 572 -24.51 -11.79 -17.36
CA PRO A 572 -25.48 -12.38 -16.45
C PRO A 572 -24.98 -12.63 -15.02
N PRO A 573 -23.81 -13.26 -14.77
CA PRO A 573 -23.31 -13.45 -13.40
C PRO A 573 -22.93 -12.14 -12.71
N LEU A 574 -22.35 -11.17 -13.42
CA LEU A 574 -22.04 -9.85 -12.85
C LEU A 574 -23.30 -9.10 -12.41
N ILE A 575 -24.34 -9.08 -13.26
CA ILE A 575 -25.61 -8.41 -12.93
C ILE A 575 -26.37 -9.14 -11.82
N ALA A 576 -26.27 -10.47 -11.74
CA ALA A 576 -26.82 -11.23 -10.62
C ALA A 576 -26.19 -10.79 -9.29
N LYS A 577 -24.87 -10.61 -9.25
CA LYS A 577 -24.14 -10.13 -8.06
C LYS A 577 -24.46 -8.67 -7.75
N TRP A 578 -24.48 -7.81 -8.75
CA TRP A 578 -24.90 -6.41 -8.64
C TRP A 578 -26.24 -6.26 -7.93
N ASN A 579 -27.24 -7.04 -8.34
CA ASN A 579 -28.59 -6.98 -7.75
C ASN A 579 -28.67 -7.57 -6.33
N SER A 580 -27.68 -8.36 -5.90
CA SER A 580 -27.66 -9.00 -4.59
C SER A 580 -27.02 -8.14 -3.49
N LEU A 581 -26.09 -7.26 -3.86
CA LEU A 581 -25.35 -6.41 -2.93
C LEU A 581 -26.14 -5.15 -2.56
N ARG A 582 -26.03 -4.73 -1.29
CA ARG A 582 -26.62 -3.48 -0.78
C ARG A 582 -25.65 -2.32 -0.98
N ASP A 583 -26.16 -1.09 -0.85
CA ASP A 583 -25.37 0.13 -1.07
C ASP A 583 -24.34 0.40 0.04
N GLU A 584 -24.47 -0.26 1.19
CA GLU A 584 -23.52 -0.20 2.30
C GLU A 584 -22.53 -1.37 2.33
N ASP A 585 -22.59 -2.27 1.33
CA ASP A 585 -21.78 -3.48 1.26
C ASP A 585 -20.43 -3.20 0.59
N LYS A 586 -19.32 -3.46 1.31
CA LYS A 586 -17.96 -3.21 0.80
C LYS A 586 -17.57 -4.13 -0.35
N ASP A 587 -18.28 -5.24 -0.54
CA ASP A 587 -18.15 -6.09 -1.71
C ASP A 587 -18.48 -5.35 -3.02
N LEU A 588 -19.15 -4.20 -2.95
CA LEU A 588 -19.34 -3.34 -4.11
C LEU A 588 -18.00 -2.87 -4.69
N PHE A 589 -16.95 -2.65 -3.89
CA PHE A 589 -15.70 -2.06 -4.40
C PHE A 589 -15.10 -2.88 -5.57
N PRO A 590 -14.74 -4.16 -5.40
CA PRO A 590 -14.17 -4.96 -6.49
C PRO A 590 -15.17 -5.19 -7.63
N LEU A 591 -16.48 -5.30 -7.33
CA LEU A 591 -17.49 -5.45 -8.38
C LEU A 591 -17.60 -4.19 -9.26
N LEU A 592 -17.57 -3.01 -8.66
CA LEU A 592 -17.69 -1.74 -9.37
C LEU A 592 -16.40 -1.40 -10.15
N GLU A 593 -15.23 -1.71 -9.59
CA GLU A 593 -13.95 -1.65 -10.30
C GLU A 593 -13.97 -2.56 -11.54
N CYS A 594 -14.35 -3.83 -11.37
CA CYS A 594 -14.52 -4.77 -12.48
C CYS A 594 -15.49 -4.26 -13.55
N LEU A 595 -16.65 -3.72 -13.14
CA LEU A 595 -17.61 -3.15 -14.07
C LEU A 595 -17.08 -1.90 -14.79
N SER A 596 -16.14 -1.16 -14.20
CA SER A 596 -15.53 0.02 -14.82
C SER A 596 -14.67 -0.39 -16.02
N SER A 597 -13.78 -1.38 -15.83
CA SER A 597 -12.97 -1.96 -16.90
C SER A 597 -13.84 -2.63 -17.97
N VAL A 598 -14.85 -3.42 -17.55
CA VAL A 598 -15.77 -4.11 -18.48
C VAL A 598 -16.59 -3.10 -19.30
N ALA A 599 -17.10 -2.02 -18.71
CA ALA A 599 -17.84 -0.99 -19.43
C ALA A 599 -16.98 -0.32 -20.50
N THR A 600 -15.72 -0.03 -20.17
CA THR A 600 -14.74 0.57 -21.09
C THR A 600 -14.42 -0.38 -22.25
N ALA A 601 -14.16 -1.65 -21.96
CA ALA A 601 -13.87 -2.68 -22.96
C ALA A 601 -15.07 -3.01 -23.87
N LEU A 602 -16.28 -3.07 -23.31
CA LEU A 602 -17.50 -3.37 -24.08
C LEU A 602 -18.02 -2.19 -24.89
N GLN A 603 -17.64 -0.96 -24.56
CA GLN A 603 -18.08 0.26 -25.24
C GLN A 603 -19.62 0.28 -25.42
N SER A 604 -20.11 0.51 -26.65
CA SER A 604 -21.54 0.47 -26.98
C SER A 604 -22.22 -0.88 -26.68
N GLY A 605 -21.46 -1.98 -26.54
CA GLY A 605 -21.97 -3.28 -26.11
C GLY A 605 -22.51 -3.27 -24.67
N PHE A 606 -22.07 -2.32 -23.84
CA PHE A 606 -22.56 -2.15 -22.47
C PHE A 606 -23.89 -1.38 -22.38
N LEU A 607 -24.35 -0.75 -23.48
CA LEU A 607 -25.54 0.10 -23.49
C LEU A 607 -26.78 -0.52 -22.83
N PRO A 608 -27.11 -1.82 -23.05
CA PRO A 608 -28.29 -2.45 -22.41
C PRO A 608 -28.25 -2.50 -20.87
N TYR A 609 -27.09 -2.31 -20.26
CA TYR A 609 -26.85 -2.39 -18.82
C TYR A 609 -26.58 -1.02 -18.19
N SER A 610 -26.35 0.01 -19.01
CA SER A 610 -25.83 1.32 -18.57
C SER A 610 -26.76 2.10 -17.63
N GLU A 611 -28.06 2.18 -17.92
CA GLU A 611 -29.02 3.00 -17.15
C GLU A 611 -29.09 2.64 -15.66
N PRO A 612 -29.31 1.37 -15.25
CA PRO A 612 -29.35 1.04 -13.83
C PRO A 612 -27.98 1.21 -13.12
N VAL A 613 -26.87 0.98 -13.85
CA VAL A 613 -25.51 1.15 -13.30
C VAL A 613 -25.24 2.63 -13.04
N TYR A 614 -25.50 3.50 -14.02
CA TYR A 614 -25.35 4.93 -13.91
C TYR A 614 -26.18 5.51 -12.76
N GLN A 615 -27.47 5.14 -12.68
CA GLN A 615 -28.37 5.67 -11.64
C GLN A 615 -27.92 5.29 -10.22
N ARG A 616 -27.43 4.06 -10.02
CA ARG A 616 -26.92 3.64 -8.71
C ARG A 616 -25.68 4.43 -8.30
N CYS A 617 -24.73 4.63 -9.23
CA CYS A 617 -23.52 5.40 -8.94
C CYS A 617 -23.84 6.85 -8.56
N VAL A 618 -24.73 7.52 -9.30
CA VAL A 618 -25.18 8.88 -8.96
C VAL A 618 -25.83 8.92 -7.57
N ASN A 619 -26.64 7.91 -7.22
CA ASN A 619 -27.25 7.82 -5.90
C ASN A 619 -26.23 7.63 -4.77
N LEU A 620 -25.23 6.77 -4.96
CA LEU A 620 -24.15 6.54 -3.99
C LEU A 620 -23.37 7.83 -3.70
N VAL A 621 -22.95 8.55 -4.75
CA VAL A 621 -22.28 9.85 -4.62
C VAL A 621 -23.17 10.84 -3.87
N GLN A 622 -24.45 10.92 -4.24
CA GLN A 622 -25.39 11.85 -3.61
C GLN A 622 -25.61 11.56 -2.12
N GLN A 623 -25.80 10.29 -1.74
CA GLN A 623 -26.02 9.88 -0.35
C GLN A 623 -24.76 10.15 0.50
N ASN A 624 -23.58 9.84 -0.03
CA ASN A 624 -22.31 10.05 0.67
C ASN A 624 -22.06 11.54 0.97
N LEU A 625 -22.29 12.42 -0.01
CA LEU A 625 -22.19 13.87 0.18
C LEU A 625 -23.19 14.38 1.21
N GLN A 626 -24.44 13.89 1.18
CA GLN A 626 -25.47 14.25 2.16
C GLN A 626 -25.08 13.83 3.58
N GLN A 627 -24.57 12.62 3.77
CA GLN A 627 -24.12 12.11 5.06
C GLN A 627 -22.88 12.88 5.56
N SER A 628 -21.94 13.20 4.67
CA SER A 628 -20.78 14.05 4.99
C SER A 628 -21.20 15.43 5.51
N MET A 629 -22.19 16.06 4.87
CA MET A 629 -22.74 17.34 5.33
C MET A 629 -23.44 17.23 6.68
N ALA A 630 -24.18 16.14 6.93
CA ALA A 630 -24.83 15.89 8.22
C ALA A 630 -23.82 15.68 9.36
N ALA A 631 -22.78 14.88 9.13
CA ALA A 631 -21.69 14.64 10.08
C ALA A 631 -20.91 15.92 10.41
N LEU A 632 -20.66 16.78 9.42
CA LEU A 632 -20.02 18.08 9.65
C LEU A 632 -20.90 19.05 10.47
N ALA A 633 -22.22 19.01 10.27
CA ALA A 633 -23.16 19.86 11.00
C ALA A 633 -23.41 19.40 12.44
N GLN A 634 -23.43 18.08 12.68
CA GLN A 634 -23.71 17.47 13.98
C GLN A 634 -22.80 16.24 14.24
N PRO A 635 -21.50 16.45 14.56
CA PRO A 635 -20.53 15.37 14.72
C PRO A 635 -20.85 14.36 15.84
N ASP A 636 -21.58 14.81 16.88
CA ASP A 636 -21.98 13.95 18.00
C ASP A 636 -23.17 13.02 17.67
N GLN A 637 -23.85 13.22 16.52
CA GLN A 637 -25.06 12.49 16.14
C GLN A 637 -24.89 11.64 14.88
N PHE A 638 -24.03 12.05 13.95
CA PHE A 638 -23.82 11.36 12.68
C PHE A 638 -22.35 11.00 12.52
N GLU A 639 -22.10 9.73 12.22
CA GLU A 639 -20.77 9.27 11.85
C GLU A 639 -20.43 9.73 10.42
N PRO A 640 -19.16 10.11 10.17
CA PRO A 640 -18.70 10.41 8.82
C PRO A 640 -18.88 9.18 7.92
N PRO A 641 -19.35 9.35 6.67
CA PRO A 641 -19.50 8.22 5.75
C PRO A 641 -18.14 7.69 5.30
N ASP A 642 -18.12 6.41 4.92
CA ASP A 642 -17.00 5.81 4.19
C ASP A 642 -16.98 6.36 2.76
N LYS A 643 -15.96 7.12 2.40
CA LYS A 643 -15.90 7.82 1.10
C LYS A 643 -15.49 6.92 -0.06
N ASP A 644 -15.04 5.70 0.20
CA ASP A 644 -14.66 4.74 -0.85
C ASP A 644 -15.84 4.42 -1.76
N PHE A 645 -17.06 4.34 -1.21
CA PHE A 645 -18.30 4.20 -1.99
C PHE A 645 -18.51 5.33 -2.99
N MET A 646 -18.12 6.56 -2.64
CA MET A 646 -18.22 7.71 -3.53
C MET A 646 -17.13 7.66 -4.59
N ILE A 647 -15.90 7.32 -4.21
CA ILE A 647 -14.74 7.24 -5.13
C ILE A 647 -15.00 6.17 -6.20
N VAL A 648 -15.37 4.95 -5.80
CA VAL A 648 -15.61 3.85 -6.75
C VAL A 648 -16.80 4.12 -7.68
N ALA A 649 -17.82 4.82 -7.18
CA ALA A 649 -18.97 5.23 -7.99
C ALA A 649 -18.58 6.31 -9.02
N LEU A 650 -17.70 7.25 -8.65
CA LEU A 650 -17.16 8.24 -9.59
C LEU A 650 -16.30 7.57 -10.67
N ASP A 651 -15.47 6.61 -10.29
CA ASP A 651 -14.59 5.90 -11.23
C ASP A 651 -15.38 5.03 -12.22
N LEU A 652 -16.45 4.36 -11.77
CA LEU A 652 -17.36 3.63 -12.67
C LEU A 652 -18.15 4.58 -13.59
N LEU A 653 -18.57 5.75 -13.10
CA LEU A 653 -19.17 6.77 -13.97
C LEU A 653 -18.17 7.26 -15.03
N SER A 654 -16.88 7.35 -14.68
CA SER A 654 -15.80 7.67 -15.61
C SER A 654 -15.67 6.59 -16.68
N GLY A 655 -15.60 5.32 -16.29
CA GLY A 655 -15.54 4.18 -17.21
C GLY A 655 -16.78 4.07 -18.12
N LEU A 656 -17.97 4.41 -17.61
CA LEU A 656 -19.18 4.51 -18.44
C LEU A 656 -19.07 5.64 -19.48
N ALA A 657 -18.57 6.81 -19.09
CA ALA A 657 -18.41 7.96 -19.97
C ALA A 657 -17.36 7.67 -21.06
N GLU A 658 -16.26 7.02 -20.69
CA GLU A 658 -15.21 6.57 -21.60
C GLU A 658 -15.73 5.51 -22.59
N GLY A 659 -16.38 4.46 -22.11
CA GLY A 659 -16.86 3.35 -22.94
C GLY A 659 -18.05 3.70 -23.84
N LEU A 660 -19.07 4.39 -23.31
CA LEU A 660 -20.27 4.74 -24.08
C LEU A 660 -20.08 5.98 -24.96
N ASN A 661 -19.11 6.84 -24.61
CA ASN A 661 -18.84 8.09 -25.30
C ASN A 661 -20.13 8.92 -25.44
N GLU A 662 -20.42 9.53 -26.60
CA GLU A 662 -21.62 10.34 -26.87
C GLU A 662 -22.96 9.67 -26.45
N GLN A 663 -23.02 8.34 -26.36
CA GLN A 663 -24.24 7.62 -25.96
C GLN A 663 -24.60 7.77 -24.48
N ILE A 664 -23.70 8.29 -23.63
CA ILE A 664 -24.01 8.58 -22.22
C ILE A 664 -24.85 9.87 -22.05
N GLU A 665 -24.92 10.72 -23.08
CA GLU A 665 -25.56 12.03 -23.04
C GLU A 665 -27.00 12.03 -22.47
N PRO A 666 -27.89 11.08 -22.82
CA PRO A 666 -29.25 11.05 -22.27
C PRO A 666 -29.28 10.78 -20.76
N LEU A 667 -28.31 10.03 -20.24
CA LEU A 667 -28.18 9.74 -18.80
C LEU A 667 -27.67 10.97 -18.05
N VAL A 668 -26.69 11.68 -18.64
CA VAL A 668 -26.15 12.91 -18.06
C VAL A 668 -27.21 14.01 -18.01
N SER A 669 -27.90 14.25 -19.12
CA SER A 669 -28.92 15.31 -19.23
C SER A 669 -30.13 15.11 -18.31
N SER A 670 -30.42 13.87 -17.91
CA SER A 670 -31.52 13.52 -17.00
C SER A 670 -31.09 13.44 -15.52
N SER A 671 -29.84 13.78 -15.20
CA SER A 671 -29.27 13.66 -13.86
C SER A 671 -28.73 14.99 -13.31
N ASN A 672 -28.38 15.00 -12.02
CA ASN A 672 -27.74 16.12 -11.32
C ASN A 672 -26.22 15.95 -11.16
N ILE A 673 -25.58 15.06 -11.94
CA ILE A 673 -24.18 14.67 -11.76
C ILE A 673 -23.22 15.86 -11.74
N LEU A 674 -23.39 16.86 -12.62
CA LEU A 674 -22.50 18.03 -12.67
C LEU A 674 -22.58 18.89 -11.40
N THR A 675 -23.72 18.88 -10.69
CA THR A 675 -23.86 19.56 -9.39
C THR A 675 -23.14 18.80 -8.29
N LEU A 676 -23.22 17.46 -8.31
CA LEU A 676 -22.47 16.61 -7.37
C LEU A 676 -20.97 16.71 -7.62
N LEU A 677 -20.56 16.71 -8.89
CA LEU A 677 -19.17 16.85 -9.32
C LEU A 677 -18.53 18.13 -8.78
N PHE A 678 -19.25 19.26 -8.83
CA PHE A 678 -18.79 20.51 -8.24
C PHE A 678 -18.45 20.38 -6.75
N GLN A 679 -19.23 19.58 -5.99
CA GLN A 679 -18.95 19.32 -4.57
C GLN A 679 -17.77 18.37 -4.39
N CYS A 680 -17.70 17.28 -5.17
CA CYS A 680 -16.61 16.30 -5.12
C CYS A 680 -15.24 16.94 -5.43
N MET A 681 -15.16 17.84 -6.42
CA MET A 681 -13.93 18.56 -6.77
C MET A 681 -13.39 19.46 -5.65
N GLN A 682 -14.21 19.77 -4.64
CA GLN A 682 -13.87 20.60 -3.49
C GLN A 682 -13.76 19.79 -2.19
N ASP A 683 -13.85 18.45 -2.26
CA ASP A 683 -13.75 17.59 -1.10
C ASP A 683 -12.36 17.69 -0.46
N LYS A 684 -12.28 17.48 0.87
CA LYS A 684 -11.02 17.49 1.62
C LYS A 684 -10.15 16.28 1.28
N MET A 685 -10.76 15.14 0.96
CA MET A 685 -10.09 13.88 0.63
C MET A 685 -9.52 13.95 -0.80
N PRO A 686 -8.20 13.81 -0.99
CA PRO A 686 -7.54 13.85 -2.30
C PRO A 686 -8.15 12.90 -3.33
N GLU A 687 -8.42 11.66 -2.95
CA GLU A 687 -8.91 10.56 -3.79
C GLU A 687 -10.28 10.88 -4.40
N VAL A 688 -11.16 11.54 -3.64
CA VAL A 688 -12.45 12.04 -4.15
C VAL A 688 -12.25 13.09 -5.23
N ARG A 689 -11.29 14.02 -5.03
CA ARG A 689 -10.98 15.04 -6.02
C ARG A 689 -10.39 14.39 -7.28
N GLN A 690 -9.46 13.45 -7.12
CA GLN A 690 -8.84 12.69 -8.20
C GLN A 690 -9.89 12.03 -9.12
N SER A 691 -10.80 11.24 -8.57
CA SER A 691 -11.86 10.57 -9.33
C SER A 691 -12.83 11.56 -9.97
N SER A 692 -13.14 12.67 -9.29
CA SER A 692 -13.99 13.72 -9.86
C SER A 692 -13.36 14.42 -11.07
N PHE A 693 -12.04 14.59 -11.09
CA PHE A 693 -11.33 15.18 -12.24
C PHE A 693 -11.24 14.21 -13.42
N ALA A 694 -11.08 12.92 -13.16
CA ALA A 694 -11.17 11.89 -14.20
C ALA A 694 -12.55 11.91 -14.87
N LEU A 695 -13.62 11.85 -14.08
CA LEU A 695 -14.99 11.91 -14.59
C LEU A 695 -15.26 13.22 -15.36
N LEU A 696 -14.73 14.36 -14.89
CA LEU A 696 -14.87 15.63 -15.60
C LEU A 696 -14.26 15.58 -17.01
N GLY A 697 -13.05 15.03 -17.15
CA GLY A 697 -12.40 14.92 -18.45
C GLY A 697 -13.14 13.95 -19.39
N ASP A 698 -13.64 12.83 -18.89
CA ASP A 698 -14.42 11.89 -19.70
C ASP A 698 -15.78 12.46 -20.15
N LEU A 699 -16.50 13.14 -19.26
CA LEU A 699 -17.73 13.87 -19.63
C LEU A 699 -17.47 15.02 -20.60
N THR A 700 -16.29 15.65 -20.51
CA THR A 700 -15.86 16.68 -21.45
C THR A 700 -15.67 16.11 -22.85
N LYS A 701 -15.09 14.92 -22.98
CA LYS A 701 -14.99 14.21 -24.27
C LYS A 701 -16.37 13.78 -24.79
N ALA A 702 -17.20 13.20 -23.92
CA ALA A 702 -18.44 12.54 -24.32
C ALA A 702 -19.62 13.50 -24.60
N CYS A 703 -19.81 14.54 -23.78
CA CYS A 703 -21.00 15.39 -23.87
C CYS A 703 -20.75 16.84 -23.38
N PHE A 704 -19.73 17.49 -23.96
CA PHE A 704 -19.29 18.84 -23.60
C PHE A 704 -20.39 19.91 -23.53
N GLN A 705 -21.48 19.78 -24.29
CA GLN A 705 -22.61 20.70 -24.25
C GLN A 705 -23.20 20.90 -22.84
N HIS A 706 -23.11 19.86 -21.99
CA HIS A 706 -23.58 19.92 -20.60
C HIS A 706 -22.50 20.45 -19.65
N VAL A 707 -21.23 20.22 -19.95
CA VAL A 707 -20.08 20.68 -19.16
C VAL A 707 -19.77 22.16 -19.39
N LYS A 708 -19.92 22.65 -20.63
CA LYS A 708 -19.59 24.03 -21.04
C LYS A 708 -20.15 25.12 -20.11
N PRO A 709 -21.42 25.06 -19.64
CA PRO A 709 -21.97 26.02 -18.70
C PRO A 709 -21.25 26.10 -17.35
N CYS A 710 -20.56 25.04 -16.92
CA CYS A 710 -19.90 24.93 -15.61
C CYS A 710 -18.41 25.32 -15.64
N ILE A 711 -17.81 25.51 -16.82
CA ILE A 711 -16.36 25.74 -16.99
C ILE A 711 -15.86 26.97 -16.22
N ALA A 712 -16.66 28.04 -16.15
CA ALA A 712 -16.30 29.24 -15.41
C ALA A 712 -16.07 28.98 -13.91
N ASP A 713 -16.81 28.03 -13.34
CA ASP A 713 -16.70 27.63 -11.93
C ASP A 713 -15.65 26.53 -11.73
N PHE A 714 -15.49 25.63 -12.71
CA PHE A 714 -14.59 24.48 -12.62
C PHE A 714 -13.12 24.83 -12.84
N MET A 715 -12.80 25.73 -13.77
CA MET A 715 -11.42 26.08 -14.11
C MET A 715 -10.61 26.63 -12.93
N PRO A 716 -11.15 27.52 -12.06
CA PRO A 716 -10.45 27.94 -10.85
C PRO A 716 -10.13 26.79 -9.89
N ILE A 717 -11.03 25.80 -9.77
CA ILE A 717 -10.82 24.63 -8.89
C ILE A 717 -9.73 23.72 -9.46
N LEU A 718 -9.75 23.45 -10.76
CA LEU A 718 -8.70 22.69 -11.44
C LEU A 718 -7.33 23.38 -11.28
N GLY A 719 -7.28 24.69 -11.51
CA GLY A 719 -6.06 25.47 -11.32
C GLY A 719 -5.53 25.46 -9.88
N ALA A 720 -6.40 25.35 -8.87
CA ALA A 720 -5.98 25.22 -7.46
C ALA A 720 -5.49 23.81 -7.11
N ASN A 721 -5.84 22.80 -7.91
CA ASN A 721 -5.43 21.40 -7.73
C ASN A 721 -4.23 21.00 -8.59
N LEU A 722 -3.58 21.93 -9.28
CA LEU A 722 -2.25 21.75 -9.87
C LEU A 722 -1.16 21.80 -8.78
N ASN A 723 -1.35 21.02 -7.72
CA ASN A 723 -0.42 20.87 -6.61
C ASN A 723 0.28 19.50 -6.68
N PRO A 724 1.55 19.44 -7.13
CA PRO A 724 2.33 18.19 -7.21
C PRO A 724 2.65 17.51 -5.87
N GLU A 725 2.22 18.04 -4.72
CA GLU A 725 2.18 17.28 -3.46
C GLU A 725 1.17 16.13 -3.50
N PHE A 726 0.11 16.25 -4.31
CA PHE A 726 -0.88 15.21 -4.54
C PHE A 726 -0.80 14.78 -6.02
N ILE A 727 0.16 13.91 -6.34
CA ILE A 727 0.54 13.56 -7.72
C ILE A 727 -0.68 13.13 -8.56
N SER A 728 -1.46 12.15 -8.09
CA SER A 728 -2.60 11.60 -8.86
C SER A 728 -3.74 12.60 -9.04
N VAL A 729 -4.00 13.45 -8.03
CA VAL A 729 -4.95 14.57 -8.14
C VAL A 729 -4.48 15.57 -9.18
N CYS A 730 -3.21 15.98 -9.10
CA CYS A 730 -2.59 16.93 -10.02
C CYS A 730 -2.58 16.39 -11.45
N ASN A 731 -2.34 15.09 -11.62
CA ASN A 731 -2.35 14.39 -12.89
C ASN A 731 -3.73 14.45 -13.55
N ASN A 732 -4.79 14.01 -12.85
CA ASN A 732 -6.14 14.00 -13.40
C ASN A 732 -6.67 15.44 -13.64
N ALA A 733 -6.33 16.40 -12.76
CA ALA A 733 -6.68 17.80 -12.98
C ALA A 733 -6.00 18.37 -14.24
N THR A 734 -4.71 18.06 -14.43
CA THR A 734 -3.93 18.47 -15.61
C THR A 734 -4.56 17.90 -16.88
N TRP A 735 -4.80 16.59 -16.91
CA TRP A 735 -5.43 15.93 -18.04
C TRP A 735 -6.82 16.50 -18.38
N ALA A 736 -7.67 16.72 -17.37
CA ALA A 736 -8.99 17.33 -17.56
C ALA A 736 -8.92 18.74 -18.15
N ILE A 737 -7.96 19.58 -17.74
CA ILE A 737 -7.71 20.90 -18.35
C ILE A 737 -7.36 20.74 -19.84
N GLY A 738 -6.55 19.74 -20.18
CA GLY A 738 -6.20 19.43 -21.57
C GLY A 738 -7.41 19.11 -22.43
N GLU A 739 -8.29 18.21 -21.96
CA GLU A 739 -9.53 17.85 -22.65
C GLU A 739 -10.49 19.05 -22.80
N ILE A 740 -10.67 19.83 -21.74
CA ILE A 740 -11.49 21.06 -21.77
C ILE A 740 -10.95 22.05 -22.80
N SER A 741 -9.62 22.19 -22.89
CA SER A 741 -8.98 23.13 -23.81
C SER A 741 -9.35 22.83 -25.25
N ILE A 742 -9.32 21.55 -25.66
CA ILE A 742 -9.66 21.13 -27.02
C ILE A 742 -11.13 21.45 -27.34
N GLN A 743 -12.05 21.21 -26.41
CA GLN A 743 -13.48 21.48 -26.62
C GLN A 743 -13.84 22.97 -26.60
N MET A 744 -13.13 23.77 -25.79
CA MET A 744 -13.34 25.22 -25.70
C MET A 744 -12.76 25.97 -26.91
N GLY A 745 -11.65 25.50 -27.48
CA GLY A 745 -10.96 26.22 -28.54
C GLY A 745 -10.51 27.62 -28.07
N ALA A 746 -10.76 28.64 -28.88
CA ALA A 746 -10.36 30.02 -28.57
C ALA A 746 -11.06 30.60 -27.32
N ASP A 747 -12.21 30.06 -26.92
CA ASP A 747 -12.91 30.48 -25.70
C ASP A 747 -12.11 30.14 -24.43
N MET A 748 -11.05 29.34 -24.52
CA MET A 748 -10.16 28.98 -23.41
C MET A 748 -9.26 30.14 -22.94
N GLN A 749 -9.08 31.17 -23.78
CA GLN A 749 -8.15 32.28 -23.55
C GLN A 749 -8.21 32.89 -22.13
N PRO A 750 -9.38 33.16 -21.52
CA PRO A 750 -9.46 33.77 -20.19
C PRO A 750 -8.87 32.91 -19.07
N TYR A 751 -8.77 31.61 -19.27
CA TYR A 751 -8.35 30.65 -18.24
C TYR A 751 -6.88 30.23 -18.38
N VAL A 752 -6.23 30.49 -19.52
CA VAL A 752 -4.83 30.08 -19.76
C VAL A 752 -3.91 30.62 -18.66
N ALA A 753 -4.07 31.89 -18.27
CA ALA A 753 -3.24 32.53 -17.25
C ALA A 753 -3.40 31.91 -15.84
N LEU A 754 -4.51 31.21 -15.55
CA LEU A 754 -4.74 30.56 -14.26
C LEU A 754 -3.89 29.29 -14.10
N VAL A 755 -3.61 28.60 -15.19
CA VAL A 755 -3.02 27.25 -15.18
C VAL A 755 -1.61 27.19 -15.74
N LEU A 756 -1.28 28.03 -16.73
CA LEU A 756 -0.05 27.86 -17.52
C LEU A 756 1.24 27.93 -16.69
N ASN A 757 1.35 28.89 -15.76
CA ASN A 757 2.56 29.00 -14.94
C ASN A 757 2.80 27.74 -14.10
N GLN A 758 1.73 27.21 -13.49
CA GLN A 758 1.81 26.01 -12.65
C GLN A 758 2.21 24.78 -13.48
N LEU A 759 1.65 24.63 -14.69
CA LEU A 759 2.04 23.54 -15.61
C LEU A 759 3.51 23.64 -16.03
N VAL A 760 4.02 24.85 -16.27
CA VAL A 760 5.44 25.06 -16.60
C VAL A 760 6.35 24.80 -15.39
N ASP A 761 5.89 25.07 -14.18
CA ASP A 761 6.62 24.72 -12.97
C ASP A 761 6.66 23.18 -12.77
N ILE A 762 5.53 22.49 -12.97
CA ILE A 762 5.42 21.03 -12.83
C ILE A 762 6.34 20.31 -13.83
N ILE A 763 6.31 20.69 -15.12
CA ILE A 763 7.10 20.00 -16.16
C ILE A 763 8.63 20.16 -15.96
N ASN A 764 9.05 21.15 -15.16
CA ASN A 764 10.45 21.39 -14.82
C ASN A 764 10.84 20.88 -13.43
N ARG A 765 9.90 20.31 -12.66
CA ARG A 765 10.15 19.85 -11.29
C ARG A 765 10.92 18.53 -11.29
N PRO A 766 12.07 18.42 -10.59
CA PRO A 766 12.81 17.17 -10.49
C PRO A 766 12.07 16.15 -9.61
N GLY A 767 12.24 14.86 -9.89
CA GLY A 767 11.57 13.78 -9.16
C GLY A 767 10.06 13.74 -9.37
N THR A 768 9.57 14.26 -10.50
CA THR A 768 8.16 14.19 -10.86
C THR A 768 7.90 12.89 -11.64
N PRO A 769 6.87 12.11 -11.29
CA PRO A 769 6.56 10.87 -12.01
C PRO A 769 6.30 11.09 -13.49
N LYS A 770 6.66 10.09 -14.29
CA LYS A 770 6.62 10.15 -15.75
C LYS A 770 5.23 10.49 -16.27
N THR A 771 4.20 9.80 -15.78
CA THR A 771 2.79 10.00 -16.17
C THR A 771 2.34 11.46 -15.99
N LEU A 772 2.71 12.09 -14.87
CA LEU A 772 2.36 13.49 -14.62
C LEU A 772 3.09 14.43 -15.59
N LEU A 773 4.36 14.17 -15.89
CA LEU A 773 5.12 14.95 -16.88
C LEU A 773 4.52 14.82 -18.28
N GLU A 774 4.07 13.63 -18.67
CA GLU A 774 3.43 13.34 -19.95
C GLU A 774 2.10 14.08 -20.10
N ASN A 775 1.20 13.94 -19.12
CA ASN A 775 -0.08 14.66 -19.11
C ASN A 775 0.12 16.18 -19.07
N THR A 776 1.13 16.67 -18.34
CA THR A 776 1.49 18.09 -18.30
C THR A 776 1.96 18.58 -19.67
N ALA A 777 2.83 17.81 -20.34
CA ALA A 777 3.31 18.13 -21.67
C ALA A 777 2.16 18.14 -22.70
N ILE A 778 1.29 17.12 -22.69
CA ILE A 778 0.10 17.05 -23.55
C ILE A 778 -0.77 18.29 -23.34
N THR A 779 -1.05 18.64 -22.08
CA THR A 779 -1.92 19.76 -21.72
C THR A 779 -1.35 21.11 -22.15
N ILE A 780 -0.05 21.37 -21.94
CA ILE A 780 0.62 22.57 -22.45
C ILE A 780 0.54 22.63 -23.98
N GLY A 781 0.74 21.49 -24.64
CA GLY A 781 0.57 21.37 -26.09
C GLY A 781 -0.84 21.78 -26.53
N ARG A 782 -1.88 21.19 -25.93
CA ARG A 782 -3.28 21.49 -26.24
C ARG A 782 -3.67 22.94 -25.96
N LEU A 783 -3.21 23.53 -24.85
CA LEU A 783 -3.40 24.96 -24.57
C LEU A 783 -2.74 25.83 -25.65
N GLY A 784 -1.53 25.49 -26.06
CA GLY A 784 -0.82 26.19 -27.14
C GLY A 784 -1.44 25.97 -28.51
N TYR A 785 -2.16 24.87 -28.72
CA TYR A 785 -2.91 24.62 -29.95
C TYR A 785 -4.09 25.58 -30.09
N VAL A 786 -4.84 25.79 -29.01
CA VAL A 786 -6.06 26.61 -29.03
C VAL A 786 -5.80 28.09 -28.77
N CYS A 787 -4.76 28.43 -28.00
CA CYS A 787 -4.37 29.79 -27.64
C CYS A 787 -2.86 30.04 -27.86
N PRO A 788 -2.33 29.91 -29.09
CA PRO A 788 -0.89 29.97 -29.35
C PRO A 788 -0.24 31.30 -28.96
N GLN A 789 -0.98 32.42 -29.03
CA GLN A 789 -0.46 33.74 -28.66
C GLN A 789 -0.17 33.88 -27.16
N GLU A 790 -0.92 33.17 -26.32
CA GLU A 790 -0.76 33.22 -24.86
C GLU A 790 0.35 32.28 -24.38
N VAL A 791 0.50 31.10 -25.02
CA VAL A 791 1.43 30.05 -24.55
C VAL A 791 2.81 30.14 -25.20
N ALA A 792 2.89 30.50 -26.50
CA ALA A 792 4.17 30.57 -27.23
C ALA A 792 5.26 31.47 -26.59
N PRO A 793 4.94 32.55 -25.86
CA PRO A 793 5.95 33.32 -25.12
C PRO A 793 6.76 32.50 -24.11
N MET A 794 6.20 31.41 -23.56
CA MET A 794 6.86 30.55 -22.57
C MET A 794 7.58 29.34 -23.20
N LEU A 795 7.59 29.22 -24.53
CA LEU A 795 8.09 28.04 -25.24
C LEU A 795 9.50 27.61 -24.80
N GLN A 796 10.42 28.57 -24.63
CA GLN A 796 11.80 28.29 -24.21
C GLN A 796 11.90 27.67 -22.80
N GLN A 797 10.90 27.90 -21.94
CA GLN A 797 10.92 27.44 -20.55
C GLN A 797 10.53 25.97 -20.40
N PHE A 798 9.82 25.38 -21.35
CA PHE A 798 9.30 24.01 -21.24
C PHE A 798 9.65 23.10 -22.42
N ILE A 799 10.12 23.63 -23.56
CA ILE A 799 10.31 22.82 -24.79
C ILE A 799 11.21 21.60 -24.57
N ARG A 800 12.26 21.74 -23.75
CA ARG A 800 13.20 20.66 -23.47
C ARG A 800 12.57 19.50 -22.69
N PRO A 801 12.00 19.70 -21.48
CA PRO A 801 11.32 18.61 -20.79
C PRO A 801 10.09 18.11 -21.55
N TRP A 802 9.36 18.99 -22.25
CA TRP A 802 8.23 18.61 -23.11
C TRP A 802 8.61 17.60 -24.19
N CYS A 803 9.69 17.85 -24.94
CA CYS A 803 10.19 16.93 -25.94
C CYS A 803 10.71 15.63 -25.32
N THR A 804 11.30 15.71 -24.12
CA THR A 804 11.87 14.55 -23.42
C THR A 804 10.77 13.62 -22.91
N SER A 805 9.64 14.16 -22.46
CA SER A 805 8.47 13.36 -22.05
C SER A 805 7.75 12.75 -23.24
N LEU A 806 7.36 13.56 -24.25
CA LEU A 806 6.48 13.06 -25.32
C LEU A 806 7.17 12.18 -26.38
N ARG A 807 8.50 12.09 -26.39
CA ARG A 807 9.22 11.22 -27.33
C ARG A 807 8.99 9.72 -27.07
N ASN A 808 8.55 9.35 -25.88
CA ASN A 808 8.39 7.94 -25.47
C ASN A 808 6.93 7.47 -25.52
N ILE A 809 5.98 8.38 -25.78
CA ILE A 809 4.55 8.04 -25.86
C ILE A 809 4.22 7.47 -27.24
N ARG A 810 3.31 6.49 -27.29
CA ARG A 810 2.76 5.93 -28.53
C ARG A 810 2.09 7.01 -29.39
N ASP A 811 2.09 6.79 -30.70
CA ASP A 811 1.37 7.66 -31.63
C ASP A 811 -0.15 7.48 -31.44
N ASN A 812 -0.77 8.43 -30.72
CA ASN A 812 -2.19 8.46 -30.42
C ASN A 812 -2.78 9.88 -30.65
N GLU A 813 -4.08 10.05 -30.43
CA GLU A 813 -4.77 11.34 -30.63
C GLU A 813 -4.28 12.42 -29.64
N GLU A 814 -3.87 12.03 -28.43
CA GLU A 814 -3.34 12.97 -27.42
C GLU A 814 -1.99 13.55 -27.87
N LYS A 815 -1.06 12.68 -28.28
CA LYS A 815 0.23 13.07 -28.86
C LYS A 815 0.03 13.92 -30.12
N ASP A 816 -0.88 13.55 -31.02
CA ASP A 816 -1.18 14.33 -32.23
C ASP A 816 -1.63 15.75 -31.87
N SER A 817 -2.60 15.88 -30.95
CA SER A 817 -3.10 17.19 -30.51
C SER A 817 -2.03 18.05 -29.84
N ALA A 818 -1.16 17.44 -29.01
CA ALA A 818 -0.06 18.12 -28.35
C ALA A 818 0.98 18.64 -29.35
N PHE A 819 1.36 17.83 -30.34
CA PHE A 819 2.33 18.22 -31.37
C PHE A 819 1.76 19.26 -32.36
N ARG A 820 0.46 19.26 -32.64
CA ARG A 820 -0.17 20.37 -33.37
C ARG A 820 -0.02 21.69 -32.61
N GLY A 821 -0.15 21.63 -31.29
CA GLY A 821 0.09 22.73 -30.39
C GLY A 821 1.50 23.27 -30.44
N ILE A 822 2.51 22.40 -30.29
CA ILE A 822 3.91 22.81 -30.33
C ILE A 822 4.26 23.43 -31.69
N CYS A 823 3.75 22.87 -32.80
CA CYS A 823 4.00 23.41 -34.13
C CYS A 823 3.37 24.80 -34.31
N SER A 824 2.15 25.00 -33.81
CA SER A 824 1.48 26.31 -33.81
C SER A 824 2.23 27.34 -32.97
N MET A 825 2.73 26.96 -31.80
CA MET A 825 3.53 27.83 -30.95
C MET A 825 4.88 28.19 -31.59
N ILE A 826 5.58 27.23 -32.21
CA ILE A 826 6.82 27.48 -32.95
C ILE A 826 6.58 28.43 -34.12
N HIS A 827 5.42 28.34 -34.80
CA HIS A 827 5.08 29.30 -35.86
C HIS A 827 4.93 30.74 -35.33
N VAL A 828 4.38 30.91 -34.12
CA VAL A 828 4.20 32.23 -33.48
C VAL A 828 5.51 32.77 -32.88
N ASN A 829 6.29 31.91 -32.21
CA ASN A 829 7.56 32.27 -31.58
C ASN A 829 8.68 31.29 -31.97
N PRO A 830 9.22 31.36 -33.22
CA PRO A 830 10.31 30.48 -33.63
C PRO A 830 11.56 30.62 -32.76
N GLY A 831 11.80 31.82 -32.22
CA GLY A 831 12.96 32.10 -31.36
C GLY A 831 12.98 31.28 -30.07
N GLY A 832 11.81 30.82 -29.60
CA GLY A 832 11.68 30.04 -28.36
C GLY A 832 12.24 28.61 -28.43
N VAL A 833 12.43 28.04 -29.63
CA VAL A 833 12.92 26.66 -29.79
C VAL A 833 14.36 26.58 -30.32
N VAL A 834 14.95 27.69 -30.78
CA VAL A 834 16.25 27.67 -31.48
C VAL A 834 17.38 27.05 -30.66
N GLN A 835 17.43 27.31 -29.36
CA GLN A 835 18.51 26.81 -28.48
C GLN A 835 18.41 25.30 -28.23
N ASP A 836 17.19 24.77 -28.21
CA ASP A 836 16.87 23.38 -27.87
C ASP A 836 16.31 22.60 -29.06
N PHE A 837 16.58 23.06 -30.30
CA PHE A 837 15.98 22.52 -31.52
C PHE A 837 16.27 21.02 -31.73
N ILE A 838 17.37 20.52 -31.16
CA ILE A 838 17.73 19.08 -31.22
C ILE A 838 16.69 18.21 -30.51
N PHE A 839 16.11 18.69 -29.40
CA PHE A 839 15.07 17.98 -28.68
C PHE A 839 13.78 17.91 -29.50
N PHE A 840 13.45 18.99 -30.22
CA PHE A 840 12.32 18.98 -31.15
C PHE A 840 12.53 18.01 -32.32
N CYS A 841 13.74 17.97 -32.90
CA CYS A 841 14.09 17.01 -33.95
C CYS A 841 13.90 15.56 -33.48
N ASP A 842 14.37 15.25 -32.27
CA ASP A 842 14.24 13.92 -31.66
C ASP A 842 12.78 13.55 -31.38
N ALA A 843 12.01 14.48 -30.80
CA ALA A 843 10.59 14.30 -30.55
C ALA A 843 9.78 14.07 -31.85
N VAL A 844 10.08 14.80 -32.93
CA VAL A 844 9.47 14.58 -34.26
C VAL A 844 9.86 13.22 -34.82
N ALA A 845 11.11 12.79 -34.63
CA ALA A 845 11.56 11.48 -35.08
C ALA A 845 10.96 10.34 -34.27
N SER A 846 10.41 10.56 -33.07
CA SER A 846 9.68 9.52 -32.34
C SER A 846 8.43 9.01 -33.08
N TRP A 847 7.87 9.83 -33.98
CA TRP A 847 6.68 9.47 -34.75
C TRP A 847 6.97 8.37 -35.78
N VAL A 848 6.15 7.33 -35.73
CA VAL A 848 6.18 6.22 -36.70
C VAL A 848 5.27 6.56 -37.87
N ASN A 849 4.01 6.93 -37.59
CA ASN A 849 2.98 7.17 -38.61
C ASN A 849 2.17 8.46 -38.33
N PRO A 850 2.77 9.66 -38.43
CA PRO A 850 2.05 10.90 -38.23
C PRO A 850 1.02 11.14 -39.35
N LYS A 851 -0.12 11.75 -39.03
CA LYS A 851 -1.12 12.20 -40.02
C LYS A 851 -0.45 13.17 -41.02
N GLU A 852 -0.86 13.12 -42.29
CA GLU A 852 -0.20 13.86 -43.38
C GLU A 852 -0.12 15.38 -43.15
N ASP A 853 -1.16 15.96 -42.54
CA ASP A 853 -1.20 17.38 -42.22
C ASP A 853 -0.22 17.76 -41.10
N LEU A 854 -0.11 16.94 -40.06
CA LEU A 854 0.91 17.11 -39.01
C LEU A 854 2.33 16.92 -39.58
N LYS A 855 2.51 15.92 -40.44
CA LYS A 855 3.77 15.67 -41.15
C LYS A 855 4.21 16.88 -41.98
N GLU A 856 3.26 17.58 -42.62
CA GLU A 856 3.53 18.82 -43.34
C GLU A 856 3.98 19.95 -42.39
N MET A 857 3.40 20.05 -41.19
CA MET A 857 3.85 21.02 -40.18
C MET A 857 5.30 20.75 -39.74
N PHE A 858 5.64 19.49 -39.47
CA PHE A 858 7.01 19.08 -39.17
C PHE A 858 7.98 19.44 -40.29
N PHE A 859 7.61 19.12 -41.53
CA PHE A 859 8.40 19.45 -42.71
C PHE A 859 8.69 20.96 -42.79
N ARG A 860 7.67 21.81 -42.62
CA ARG A 860 7.82 23.27 -42.70
C ARG A 860 8.75 23.81 -41.61
N ILE A 861 8.68 23.30 -40.39
CA ILE A 861 9.53 23.74 -39.27
C ILE A 861 10.98 23.30 -39.49
N LEU A 862 11.21 22.02 -39.83
CA LEU A 862 12.55 21.47 -40.06
C LEU A 862 13.26 22.18 -41.22
N HIS A 863 12.59 22.35 -42.37
CA HIS A 863 13.15 23.09 -43.51
C HIS A 863 13.30 24.59 -43.20
N GLY A 864 12.37 25.18 -42.44
CA GLY A 864 12.47 26.56 -41.98
C GLY A 864 13.74 26.82 -41.18
N PHE A 865 14.03 25.96 -40.20
CA PHE A 865 15.25 26.04 -39.39
C PHE A 865 16.52 25.83 -40.23
N LYS A 866 16.54 24.79 -41.09
CA LYS A 866 17.66 24.52 -42.02
C LYS A 866 17.97 25.73 -42.90
N ASN A 867 16.95 26.37 -43.45
CA ASN A 867 17.09 27.58 -44.27
C ASN A 867 17.60 28.77 -43.47
N GLN A 868 17.19 28.91 -42.20
CA GLN A 868 17.59 30.01 -41.33
C GLN A 868 19.06 29.92 -40.91
N VAL A 869 19.55 28.71 -40.57
CA VAL A 869 20.95 28.52 -40.16
C VAL A 869 21.91 28.37 -41.35
N GLY A 870 21.38 27.97 -42.51
CA GLY A 870 22.14 27.70 -43.73
C GLY A 870 22.75 26.29 -43.77
N GLU A 871 22.97 25.75 -44.97
CA GLU A 871 23.40 24.36 -45.22
C GLU A 871 24.64 23.94 -44.43
N GLU A 872 25.67 24.79 -44.33
CA GLU A 872 26.91 24.43 -43.62
C GLU A 872 26.70 24.31 -42.11
N ASN A 873 25.92 25.21 -41.50
CA ASN A 873 25.63 25.16 -40.08
C ASN A 873 24.63 24.04 -39.75
N TRP A 874 23.63 23.81 -40.62
CA TRP A 874 22.73 22.66 -40.49
C TRP A 874 23.51 21.35 -40.51
N ARG A 875 24.48 21.21 -41.41
CA ARG A 875 25.34 20.02 -41.46
C ARG A 875 26.13 19.83 -40.16
N ARG A 876 26.78 20.89 -39.65
CA ARG A 876 27.50 20.83 -38.37
C ARG A 876 26.59 20.51 -37.17
N PHE A 877 25.33 20.94 -37.23
CA PHE A 877 24.33 20.66 -36.21
C PHE A 877 23.84 19.20 -36.29
N SER A 878 23.41 18.75 -37.47
CA SER A 878 22.92 17.38 -37.71
C SER A 878 23.99 16.30 -37.64
N ASP A 879 25.28 16.65 -37.71
CA ASP A 879 26.39 15.73 -37.43
C ASP A 879 26.49 15.34 -35.94
N GLN A 880 25.78 16.05 -35.04
CA GLN A 880 25.69 15.70 -33.61
C GLN A 880 24.58 14.68 -33.33
N PHE A 881 23.72 14.37 -34.30
CA PHE A 881 22.60 13.47 -34.10
C PHE A 881 23.07 12.01 -34.03
N PRO A 882 22.46 11.17 -33.17
CA PRO A 882 22.58 9.73 -33.29
C PRO A 882 22.20 9.26 -34.70
N LEU A 883 22.87 8.22 -35.18
CA LEU A 883 22.63 7.69 -36.53
C LEU A 883 21.15 7.36 -36.80
N PRO A 884 20.40 6.70 -35.90
CA PRO A 884 18.99 6.41 -36.12
C PRO A 884 18.14 7.68 -36.30
N LEU A 885 18.41 8.71 -35.49
CA LEU A 885 17.72 10.00 -35.58
C LEU A 885 17.96 10.66 -36.93
N LYS A 886 19.22 10.72 -37.36
CA LYS A 886 19.62 11.32 -38.64
C LYS A 886 18.98 10.60 -39.83
N GLU A 887 19.00 9.28 -39.83
CA GLU A 887 18.41 8.46 -40.89
C GLU A 887 16.89 8.64 -40.95
N ARG A 888 16.22 8.64 -39.80
CA ARG A 888 14.75 8.80 -39.74
C ARG A 888 14.32 10.18 -40.23
N LEU A 889 14.99 11.24 -39.81
CA LEU A 889 14.69 12.61 -40.28
C LEU A 889 14.96 12.79 -41.78
N SER A 890 16.08 12.25 -42.28
CA SER A 890 16.38 12.28 -43.71
C SER A 890 15.36 11.49 -44.54
N THR A 891 14.91 10.34 -44.03
CA THR A 891 13.97 9.45 -44.75
C THR A 891 12.56 10.03 -44.77
N GLN A 892 12.08 10.54 -43.63
CA GLN A 892 10.70 11.01 -43.50
C GLN A 892 10.51 12.46 -43.97
N TYR A 893 11.52 13.33 -43.80
CA TYR A 893 11.38 14.78 -44.01
C TYR A 893 12.43 15.40 -44.95
N GLY A 894 13.46 14.65 -45.34
CA GLY A 894 14.46 15.09 -46.34
C GLY A 894 15.38 16.23 -45.86
N VAL A 895 15.64 16.33 -44.56
CA VAL A 895 16.52 17.37 -43.96
C VAL A 895 17.89 16.86 -43.58
#